data_AF-A0A496T074-F1
#
_entry.id   AF-A0A496T074-F1
#
_cell.length_a   1.000
_cell.length_b   1.000
_cell.length_c   1.000
_cell.angle_alpha   90.00
_cell.angle_beta   90.00
_cell.angle_gamma   90.00
#
_symmetry.space_group_name_H-M   'P 1'
#
loop_
_entity.id
_entity.type
_entity.pdbx_description
1 polymer ?
#
loop_
_entity_poly.entity_id
_entity_poly.type
_entity_poly.pdbx_seq_one_letter_code
_entity_poly.pdbx_strand_id
1 'polypeptide(L)'
;MEEFMSRLKTRYVGLELSSPIVVASAGITETVERMQKAQECGAGAVVMKSLFEKEICRVAPTPRFRILKHNLGKERTFTFMSYEQASEWGPQRYAEEVARAKAELDIRVIPSINCVTEEGWLSYAKMMEEAGADALELNVSCPHSSITFSGEDVENRIYQVVRLVRESVSLPIIPKLSPMLTNPLRVAKRLEEIGANGVTIFNRMTGLDIDIEDQVPTMPGGYAGHGGPWAVQYPLRWISAIRPQVEMDIAASGGVTSWEDVVKYLLAGATVVQVCTAVILNGYRIIEELCRGVEDYMIRKGYRSLNQFRGKVCSRILTTEEIPREHTLVARIDPEPTAPCQVACPVAVPIQAFVRLIAEREFEEAWRQVKSKDPLQRILSSVCPGFCEQECTHTLLDRSVSIMALKRFILDWGRKRGLIFQYQKAAEMSGKKVAVIGSGPAGLTAAFDLARAGHQVTIFEAQPVAGGMLSLGIPEFRLPRDLVHQEIAEIEEMGVEICLSRPIRSLDELTDYDAVFLGIGALRNRDLGVPGEDAQGVSYGLDFLRRLNQGEPVRVGERVVVVGGGNTAVDAARAAIRLGAKEVFLAYRRTKDEMPADLREVHEAEAEGVKILFLVVPNQIITEGGSAVALRCSNLYLAASDQSGRRRPQVVEGTEFHLAADTIILALGQSVDLTIDSLETTAQGTIKTDEMGRTNKEGIFAGGDAVLGPATVAEAVASGRKAAVAIDRYLRGEGNAFLQPESPMKAVDKWAAWRRNSHIEMEKEPRTIPQILNEEQAVMEARRCLACGCGVGCDLCHQICIYSAVEKVGSKYRINSEKCDGCGLCVQRCPNQTISMVPRPVQG
;
A
#
# COMPACT_ATOMS: atom_id res chain seq x y z
N MET A 1 4.24 8.40 40.86
CA MET A 1 2.76 8.40 40.82
C MET A 1 2.16 9.63 41.49
N GLU A 2 2.67 10.08 42.66
CA GLU A 2 2.20 11.32 43.30
C GLU A 2 2.50 12.61 42.52
N GLU A 3 3.70 12.75 41.93
CA GLU A 3 4.03 13.92 41.10
C GLU A 3 3.21 13.96 39.79
N PHE A 4 2.87 12.77 39.25
CA PHE A 4 2.05 12.57 38.05
C PHE A 4 0.58 12.99 38.26
N MET A 5 -0.04 12.49 39.33
CA MET A 5 -1.45 12.80 39.67
C MET A 5 -1.70 14.26 40.06
N SER A 6 -0.65 15.03 40.40
CA SER A 6 -0.80 16.44 40.79
C SER A 6 -1.33 17.35 39.67
N ARG A 7 -1.06 17.02 38.41
CA ARG A 7 -1.41 17.85 37.23
C ARG A 7 -2.86 17.70 36.77
N LEU A 8 -3.48 16.56 37.07
CA LEU A 8 -4.86 16.23 36.68
C LEU A 8 -5.91 16.73 37.66
N LYS A 9 -5.50 17.25 38.83
CA LYS A 9 -6.42 17.80 39.83
C LYS A 9 -7.30 18.89 39.22
N THR A 10 -8.59 18.84 39.56
CA THR A 10 -9.55 19.88 39.17
C THR A 10 -10.54 20.12 40.28
N ARG A 11 -11.13 21.32 40.28
CA ARG A 11 -12.29 21.64 41.09
C ARG A 11 -13.54 21.49 40.23
N TYR A 12 -14.58 20.83 40.76
CA TYR A 12 -15.87 20.61 40.10
C TYR A 12 -17.00 20.78 41.10
N VAL A 13 -17.92 21.73 40.84
CA VAL A 13 -19.01 22.16 41.72
C VAL A 13 -18.59 22.42 43.17
N GLY A 14 -17.36 22.92 43.35
CA GLY A 14 -16.76 23.16 44.65
C GLY A 14 -16.02 21.98 45.28
N LEU A 15 -16.04 20.80 44.64
CA LEU A 15 -15.36 19.59 45.07
C LEU A 15 -13.95 19.52 44.48
N GLU A 16 -12.96 19.15 45.28
CA GLU A 16 -11.59 18.86 44.83
C GLU A 16 -11.52 17.41 44.34
N LEU A 17 -11.17 17.22 43.06
CA LEU A 17 -11.08 15.91 42.42
C LEU A 17 -9.63 15.58 42.04
N SER A 18 -9.27 14.30 42.16
CA SER A 18 -7.94 13.78 41.80
C SER A 18 -7.67 13.78 40.29
N SER A 19 -8.72 13.67 39.48
CA SER A 19 -8.66 13.69 38.01
C SER A 19 -9.93 14.33 37.44
N PRO A 20 -9.96 14.74 36.16
CA PRO A 20 -11.17 15.27 35.53
C PRO A 20 -12.14 14.17 35.10
N ILE A 21 -11.83 12.89 35.38
CA ILE A 21 -12.65 11.75 34.95
C ILE A 21 -13.69 11.45 36.03
N VAL A 22 -14.96 11.44 35.64
CA VAL A 22 -16.08 11.08 36.51
C VAL A 22 -16.72 9.82 35.93
N VAL A 23 -16.91 8.75 36.72
CA VAL A 23 -17.65 7.58 36.20
C VAL A 23 -19.14 7.89 36.25
N ALA A 24 -19.80 7.86 35.09
CA ALA A 24 -21.18 8.30 34.96
C ALA A 24 -22.18 7.26 35.51
N SER A 25 -23.39 7.73 35.83
CA SER A 25 -24.54 6.91 36.23
C SER A 25 -24.78 5.73 35.27
N ALA A 26 -24.53 4.52 35.76
CA ALA A 26 -24.82 3.24 35.10
C ALA A 26 -24.61 2.09 36.09
N GLY A 27 -24.86 0.84 35.69
CA GLY A 27 -24.67 -0.30 36.60
C GLY A 27 -23.27 -0.32 37.24
N ILE A 28 -22.26 0.17 36.52
CA ILE A 28 -20.87 0.32 36.98
C ILE A 28 -20.66 1.28 38.17
N THR A 29 -21.69 1.97 38.66
CA THR A 29 -21.64 2.83 39.85
C THR A 29 -22.79 2.55 40.82
N GLU A 30 -23.42 1.39 40.73
CA GLU A 30 -24.59 1.07 41.56
C GLU A 30 -24.23 0.71 43.01
N THR A 31 -23.13 -0.01 43.24
CA THR A 31 -22.73 -0.49 44.57
C THR A 31 -21.38 0.09 45.00
N VAL A 32 -21.11 0.11 46.31
CA VAL A 32 -19.83 0.60 46.87
C VAL A 32 -18.64 -0.13 46.26
N GLU A 33 -18.71 -1.44 46.03
CA GLU A 33 -17.62 -2.23 45.47
C GLU A 33 -17.32 -1.83 44.01
N ARG A 34 -18.35 -1.42 43.26
CA ARG A 34 -18.20 -0.91 41.89
C ARG A 34 -17.60 0.50 41.89
N MET A 35 -17.98 1.34 42.85
CA MET A 35 -17.41 2.66 43.05
C MET A 35 -15.94 2.60 43.51
N GLN A 36 -15.59 1.63 44.36
CA GLN A 36 -14.22 1.36 44.79
C GLN A 36 -13.31 1.08 43.60
N LYS A 37 -13.75 0.24 42.66
CA LYS A 37 -12.99 -0.02 41.42
C LYS A 37 -12.74 1.24 40.58
N ALA A 38 -13.71 2.16 40.55
CA ALA A 38 -13.53 3.44 39.87
C ALA A 38 -12.46 4.30 40.58
N GLN A 39 -12.48 4.34 41.91
CA GLN A 39 -11.46 5.03 42.72
C GLN A 39 -10.06 4.44 42.51
N GLU A 40 -9.93 3.11 42.58
CA GLU A 40 -8.66 2.41 42.39
C GLU A 40 -8.03 2.68 41.03
N CYS A 41 -8.85 2.84 39.99
CA CYS A 41 -8.40 3.18 38.63
C CYS A 41 -8.24 4.69 38.38
N GLY A 42 -8.38 5.54 39.41
CA GLY A 42 -8.05 6.98 39.34
C GLY A 42 -9.19 7.91 38.93
N ALA A 43 -10.46 7.50 39.03
CA ALA A 43 -11.58 8.42 38.85
C ALA A 43 -11.60 9.51 39.95
N GLY A 44 -11.96 10.73 39.58
CA GLY A 44 -12.08 11.85 40.51
C GLY A 44 -13.41 11.86 41.28
N ALA A 45 -14.48 11.39 40.65
CA ALA A 45 -15.80 11.23 41.26
C ALA A 45 -16.60 10.10 40.61
N VAL A 46 -17.67 9.66 41.25
CA VAL A 46 -18.67 8.75 40.71
C VAL A 46 -20.05 9.40 40.76
N VAL A 47 -20.79 9.27 39.67
CA VAL A 47 -22.24 9.52 39.67
C VAL A 47 -22.92 8.17 39.81
N MET A 48 -23.67 7.98 40.88
CA MET A 48 -24.33 6.70 41.16
C MET A 48 -25.44 6.42 40.13
N LYS A 49 -25.74 5.13 39.97
CA LYS A 49 -26.85 4.65 39.13
C LYS A 49 -28.13 5.40 39.46
N SER A 50 -28.74 6.04 38.47
CA SER A 50 -29.87 6.94 38.74
C SER A 50 -31.04 6.21 39.39
N LEU A 51 -31.57 6.76 40.47
CA LEU A 51 -32.79 6.30 41.14
C LEU A 51 -34.01 7.02 40.56
N PHE A 52 -35.03 6.27 40.12
CA PHE A 52 -36.25 6.84 39.53
C PHE A 52 -37.44 6.60 40.44
N GLU A 53 -38.30 7.60 40.65
CA GLU A 53 -39.56 7.45 41.41
C GLU A 53 -40.48 6.40 40.77
N LYS A 54 -40.56 6.37 39.43
CA LYS A 54 -41.42 5.43 38.71
C LYS A 54 -40.79 4.03 38.63
N GLU A 55 -41.42 3.05 39.29
CA GLU A 55 -40.89 1.69 39.41
C GLU A 55 -40.71 0.94 38.08
N ILE A 56 -41.53 1.19 37.05
CA ILE A 56 -41.37 0.53 35.74
C ILE A 56 -40.01 0.81 35.11
N CYS A 57 -39.40 1.96 35.44
CA CYS A 57 -38.07 2.32 34.99
C CYS A 57 -36.96 1.60 35.74
N ARG A 58 -37.28 0.76 36.74
CA ARG A 58 -36.33 -0.03 37.53
C ARG A 58 -36.22 -1.48 37.06
N VAL A 59 -37.05 -1.92 36.11
CA VAL A 59 -37.06 -3.31 35.59
C VAL A 59 -36.57 -3.36 34.16
N ALA A 60 -35.51 -4.12 33.89
CA ALA A 60 -34.83 -4.08 32.60
C ALA A 60 -35.30 -5.14 31.60
N PRO A 61 -35.57 -4.76 30.34
CA PRO A 61 -35.97 -5.71 29.31
C PRO A 61 -34.75 -6.53 28.82
N THR A 62 -34.97 -7.74 28.33
CA THR A 62 -33.90 -8.63 27.83
C THR A 62 -33.99 -8.77 26.31
N PRO A 63 -32.90 -8.54 25.53
CA PRO A 63 -31.57 -8.08 25.94
C PRO A 63 -31.48 -6.57 26.21
N ARG A 64 -30.54 -6.17 27.08
CA ARG A 64 -30.35 -4.76 27.50
C ARG A 64 -29.36 -3.98 26.65
N PHE A 65 -28.43 -4.65 25.98
CA PHE A 65 -27.33 -4.03 25.25
C PHE A 65 -27.19 -4.62 23.86
N ARG A 66 -26.82 -3.77 22.89
CA ARG A 66 -26.46 -4.20 21.54
C ARG A 66 -25.38 -3.29 20.99
N ILE A 67 -24.39 -3.87 20.31
CA ILE A 67 -23.34 -3.13 19.59
C ILE A 67 -23.64 -3.27 18.10
N LEU A 68 -23.93 -2.15 17.43
CA LEU A 68 -24.11 -2.09 15.98
C LEU A 68 -22.79 -1.62 15.36
N LYS A 69 -22.22 -2.40 14.44
CA LYS A 69 -20.95 -2.07 13.78
C LYS A 69 -21.24 -1.37 12.45
N HIS A 70 -20.61 -0.23 12.23
CA HIS A 70 -20.70 0.54 10.98
C HIS A 70 -19.37 0.45 10.24
N ASN A 71 -19.37 -0.15 9.05
CA ASN A 71 -18.16 -0.41 8.27
C ASN A 71 -18.23 0.29 6.92
N LEU A 72 -17.21 1.09 6.59
CA LEU A 72 -17.01 1.69 5.26
C LEU A 72 -15.55 1.50 4.84
N GLY A 73 -15.23 0.30 4.32
CA GLY A 73 -13.86 -0.08 3.98
C GLY A 73 -12.96 -0.12 5.23
N LYS A 74 -11.92 0.72 5.26
CA LYS A 74 -11.00 0.86 6.41
C LYS A 74 -11.60 1.64 7.58
N GLU A 75 -12.63 2.45 7.32
CA GLU A 75 -13.27 3.27 8.35
C GLU A 75 -14.26 2.40 9.12
N ARG A 76 -14.12 2.37 10.44
CA ARG A 76 -14.95 1.56 11.33
C ARG A 76 -15.41 2.40 12.50
N THR A 77 -16.71 2.37 12.78
CA THR A 77 -17.29 2.96 13.99
C THR A 77 -18.37 2.02 14.52
N PHE A 78 -18.91 2.33 15.69
CA PHE A 78 -20.00 1.54 16.26
C PHE A 78 -21.01 2.42 16.99
N THR A 79 -22.22 1.88 17.10
CA THR A 79 -23.27 2.39 17.96
C THR A 79 -23.44 1.42 19.13
N PHE A 80 -23.55 1.97 20.34
CA PHE A 80 -23.91 1.23 21.53
C PHE A 80 -25.35 1.57 21.93
N MET A 81 -26.24 0.60 21.69
CA MET A 81 -27.64 0.65 22.11
C MET A 81 -27.75 0.08 23.52
N SER A 82 -28.46 0.78 24.42
CA SER A 82 -28.75 0.24 25.74
C SER A 82 -30.11 0.64 26.31
N TYR A 83 -30.75 -0.31 26.98
CA TYR A 83 -31.79 -0.09 27.99
C TYR A 83 -31.17 -0.10 29.39
N GLU A 84 -30.31 0.88 29.67
CA GLU A 84 -29.82 1.13 31.02
C GLU A 84 -30.97 1.70 31.86
N GLN A 85 -31.72 0.83 32.54
CA GLN A 85 -32.79 1.20 33.47
C GLN A 85 -32.29 1.99 34.68
N ALA A 86 -33.15 2.52 35.53
CA ALA A 86 -32.81 3.06 36.84
C ALA A 86 -32.32 1.95 37.80
N SER A 87 -31.82 2.35 38.97
CA SER A 87 -31.48 1.40 40.04
C SER A 87 -32.71 0.56 40.43
N GLU A 88 -32.48 -0.72 40.71
CA GLU A 88 -33.52 -1.66 41.17
C GLU A 88 -33.98 -1.35 42.61
N TRP A 89 -33.25 -0.48 43.32
CA TRP A 89 -33.50 -0.18 44.72
C TRP A 89 -34.62 0.85 44.95
N GLY A 90 -35.20 0.81 46.15
CA GLY A 90 -35.99 1.89 46.70
C GLY A 90 -35.12 3.01 47.29
N PRO A 91 -35.71 4.19 47.58
CA PRO A 91 -34.96 5.36 48.03
C PRO A 91 -34.20 5.14 49.34
N GLN A 92 -34.75 4.40 50.31
CA GLN A 92 -34.07 4.13 51.58
C GLN A 92 -32.80 3.30 51.40
N ARG A 93 -32.89 2.15 50.71
CA ARG A 93 -31.72 1.30 50.42
C ARG A 93 -30.66 2.05 49.60
N TYR A 94 -31.10 2.90 48.68
CA TYR A 94 -30.21 3.74 47.89
C TYR A 94 -29.47 4.77 48.76
N ALA A 95 -30.16 5.43 49.70
CA ALA A 95 -29.55 6.34 50.67
C ALA A 95 -28.58 5.63 51.63
N GLU A 96 -28.90 4.42 52.08
CA GLU A 96 -27.98 3.59 52.87
C GLU A 96 -26.69 3.30 52.10
N GLU A 97 -26.78 3.01 50.80
CA GLU A 97 -25.60 2.79 49.96
C GLU A 97 -24.77 4.07 49.78
N VAL A 98 -25.41 5.25 49.69
CA VAL A 98 -24.72 6.54 49.68
C VAL A 98 -23.93 6.73 50.98
N ALA A 99 -24.57 6.57 52.13
CA ALA A 99 -23.93 6.73 53.43
C ALA A 99 -22.76 5.75 53.61
N ARG A 100 -22.93 4.51 53.15
CA ARG A 100 -21.89 3.50 53.13
C ARG A 100 -20.71 3.87 52.22
N ALA A 101 -20.98 4.33 51.00
CA ALA A 101 -19.94 4.78 50.07
C ALA A 101 -19.12 5.93 50.66
N LYS A 102 -19.79 6.87 51.33
CA LYS A 102 -19.16 8.01 52.02
C LYS A 102 -18.31 7.61 53.22
N ALA A 103 -18.65 6.50 53.89
CA ALA A 103 -17.88 5.97 55.01
C ALA A 103 -16.69 5.11 54.56
N GLU A 104 -16.81 4.38 53.43
CA GLU A 104 -15.81 3.41 52.97
C GLU A 104 -14.84 3.95 51.92
N LEU A 105 -15.20 5.01 51.18
CA LEU A 105 -14.46 5.50 50.01
C LEU A 105 -14.04 6.98 50.13
N ASP A 106 -12.90 7.31 49.52
CA ASP A 106 -12.36 8.68 49.45
C ASP A 106 -12.86 9.46 48.22
N ILE A 107 -13.35 8.74 47.20
CA ILE A 107 -13.88 9.32 45.96
C ILE A 107 -15.16 10.11 46.24
N ARG A 108 -15.39 11.17 45.47
CA ARG A 108 -16.63 11.96 45.60
C ARG A 108 -17.81 11.19 45.04
N VAL A 109 -18.87 11.09 45.84
CA VAL A 109 -20.08 10.33 45.54
C VAL A 109 -21.22 11.30 45.25
N ILE A 110 -21.74 11.23 44.02
CA ILE A 110 -22.79 12.08 43.51
C ILE A 110 -24.01 11.21 43.18
N PRO A 111 -25.02 11.13 44.06
CA PRO A 111 -26.25 10.42 43.74
C PRO A 111 -26.97 11.07 42.57
N SER A 112 -27.55 10.27 41.69
CA SER A 112 -28.38 10.75 40.57
C SER A 112 -29.83 10.37 40.81
N ILE A 113 -30.75 11.34 40.80
CA ILE A 113 -32.18 11.11 41.06
C ILE A 113 -33.06 11.63 39.92
N ASN A 114 -34.18 10.96 39.70
CA ASN A 114 -35.24 11.35 38.78
C ASN A 114 -36.61 11.13 39.44
N CYS A 115 -37.38 12.19 39.58
CA CYS A 115 -38.73 12.10 40.13
C CYS A 115 -39.76 12.66 39.15
N VAL A 116 -40.99 12.19 39.25
CA VAL A 116 -42.13 12.67 38.48
C VAL A 116 -42.96 13.67 39.29
N THR A 117 -43.03 13.52 40.61
CA THR A 117 -43.76 14.42 41.52
C THR A 117 -42.84 15.42 42.22
N GLU A 118 -43.40 16.58 42.63
CA GLU A 118 -42.66 17.58 43.42
C GLU A 118 -42.24 17.04 44.80
N GLU A 119 -43.13 16.28 45.45
CA GLU A 119 -42.83 15.60 46.72
C GLU A 119 -41.70 14.58 46.56
N GLY A 120 -41.68 13.83 45.45
CA GLY A 120 -40.59 12.91 45.11
C GLY A 120 -39.25 13.65 45.01
N TRP A 121 -39.19 14.75 44.26
CA TRP A 121 -37.96 15.55 44.14
C TRP A 121 -37.46 16.08 45.48
N LEU A 122 -38.36 16.62 46.32
CA LEU A 122 -38.01 17.14 47.65
C LEU A 122 -37.53 16.04 48.60
N SER A 123 -38.29 14.95 48.70
CA SER A 123 -38.01 13.86 49.64
C SER A 123 -36.73 13.12 49.28
N TYR A 124 -36.52 12.79 48.00
CA TYR A 124 -35.32 12.08 47.57
C TYR A 124 -34.09 12.96 47.70
N ALA A 125 -34.17 14.26 47.36
CA ALA A 125 -33.06 15.18 47.51
C ALA A 125 -32.61 15.33 48.98
N LYS A 126 -33.56 15.54 49.91
CA LYS A 126 -33.26 15.59 51.34
C LYS A 126 -32.66 14.30 51.87
N MET A 127 -33.18 13.16 51.43
CA MET A 127 -32.67 11.85 51.83
C MET A 127 -31.21 11.65 51.37
N MET A 128 -30.84 12.12 50.17
CA MET A 128 -29.44 12.06 49.71
C MET A 128 -28.52 13.02 50.47
N GLU A 129 -29.03 14.20 50.88
CA GLU A 129 -28.30 15.14 51.73
C GLU A 129 -28.06 14.58 53.14
N GLU A 130 -29.09 14.00 53.78
CA GLU A 130 -28.99 13.34 55.07
C GLU A 130 -28.04 12.13 55.03
N ALA A 131 -27.96 11.44 53.89
CA ALA A 131 -27.00 10.35 53.66
C ALA A 131 -25.55 10.83 53.46
N GLY A 132 -25.30 12.14 53.38
CA GLY A 132 -23.95 12.72 53.30
C GLY A 132 -23.36 12.80 51.89
N ALA A 133 -24.19 12.83 50.84
CA ALA A 133 -23.74 13.01 49.46
C ALA A 133 -22.84 14.26 49.27
N ASP A 134 -21.88 14.20 48.35
CA ASP A 134 -21.00 15.36 48.07
C ASP A 134 -21.66 16.41 47.17
N ALA A 135 -22.52 15.96 46.26
CA ALA A 135 -23.33 16.75 45.35
C ALA A 135 -24.53 15.90 44.87
N LEU A 136 -25.49 16.52 44.18
CA LEU A 136 -26.69 15.85 43.69
C LEU A 136 -26.86 16.06 42.18
N GLU A 137 -26.87 14.97 41.41
CA GLU A 137 -27.23 15.02 39.99
C GLU A 137 -28.76 14.91 39.83
N LEU A 138 -29.36 15.94 39.24
CA LEU A 138 -30.78 15.94 38.89
C LEU A 138 -30.90 15.43 37.46
N ASN A 139 -31.26 14.15 37.31
CA ASN A 139 -31.50 13.57 36.00
C ASN A 139 -32.85 14.05 35.48
N VAL A 140 -32.93 15.31 35.06
CA VAL A 140 -34.13 15.92 34.46
C VAL A 140 -34.34 15.53 33.00
N SER A 141 -33.54 14.57 32.53
CA SER A 141 -33.52 14.17 31.13
C SER A 141 -34.37 12.94 30.85
N CYS A 142 -34.60 12.02 31.79
CA CYS A 142 -35.31 10.74 31.56
C CYS A 142 -36.69 10.67 32.23
N PRO A 143 -37.58 9.70 31.88
CA PRO A 143 -37.48 8.73 30.78
C PRO A 143 -37.94 9.33 29.43
N HIS A 144 -37.10 9.20 28.40
CA HIS A 144 -37.41 9.64 27.03
C HIS A 144 -38.23 8.64 26.20
N SER A 145 -38.82 7.62 26.82
CA SER A 145 -39.53 6.56 26.08
C SER A 145 -40.94 6.95 25.64
N SER A 146 -41.46 8.13 25.99
CA SER A 146 -42.74 8.64 25.49
C SER A 146 -42.51 9.79 24.51
N ILE A 147 -42.71 9.48 23.23
CA ILE A 147 -42.60 10.39 22.08
C ILE A 147 -43.68 11.46 22.21
N THR A 148 -43.29 12.73 22.01
CA THR A 148 -44.06 14.00 22.08
C THR A 148 -44.03 14.73 23.43
N PHE A 149 -43.04 15.61 23.58
CA PHE A 149 -43.15 16.78 24.46
C PHE A 149 -42.86 18.04 23.65
N SER A 150 -43.55 19.15 23.93
CA SER A 150 -43.18 20.46 23.43
C SER A 150 -41.90 20.93 24.14
N GLY A 151 -40.99 21.61 23.43
CA GLY A 151 -39.72 22.05 24.01
C GLY A 151 -39.88 23.03 25.18
N GLU A 152 -40.90 23.89 25.12
CA GLU A 152 -41.15 24.91 26.14
C GLU A 152 -41.67 24.31 27.47
N ASP A 153 -42.57 23.32 27.41
CA ASP A 153 -43.09 22.67 28.62
C ASP A 153 -41.99 21.89 29.35
N VAL A 154 -41.07 21.26 28.60
CA VAL A 154 -39.91 20.55 29.16
C VAL A 154 -38.92 21.50 29.82
N GLU A 155 -38.58 22.60 29.16
CA GLU A 155 -37.67 23.61 29.72
C GLU A 155 -38.24 24.24 31.00
N ASN A 156 -39.53 24.61 31.00
CA ASN A 156 -40.20 25.16 32.17
C ASN A 156 -40.22 24.18 33.34
N ARG A 157 -40.49 22.89 33.07
CA ARG A 157 -40.44 21.84 34.11
C ARG A 157 -39.03 21.67 34.68
N ILE A 158 -37.99 21.72 33.83
CA ILE A 158 -36.60 21.68 34.27
C ILE A 158 -36.30 22.85 35.23
N TYR A 159 -36.67 24.08 34.87
CA TYR A 159 -36.47 25.25 35.71
C TYR A 159 -37.20 25.13 37.06
N GLN A 160 -38.46 24.66 37.02
CA GLN A 160 -39.26 24.45 38.21
C GLN A 160 -38.63 23.43 39.17
N VAL A 161 -38.21 22.27 38.65
CA VAL A 161 -37.59 21.20 39.44
C VAL A 161 -36.27 21.66 40.05
N VAL A 162 -35.41 22.32 39.27
CA VAL A 162 -34.11 22.78 39.76
C VAL A 162 -34.29 23.83 40.85
N ARG A 163 -35.24 24.76 40.68
CA ARG A 163 -35.58 25.75 41.72
C ARG A 163 -36.10 25.07 42.99
N LEU A 164 -37.05 24.15 42.84
CA LEU A 164 -37.65 23.42 43.95
C LEU A 164 -36.60 22.67 44.77
N VAL A 165 -35.70 21.94 44.10
CA VAL A 165 -34.64 21.19 44.78
C VAL A 165 -33.62 22.15 45.40
N ARG A 166 -33.21 23.21 44.68
CA ARG A 166 -32.27 24.21 45.21
C ARG A 166 -32.75 24.84 46.51
N GLU A 167 -34.04 25.15 46.62
CA GLU A 167 -34.66 25.73 47.82
C GLU A 167 -34.75 24.72 48.99
N SER A 168 -34.54 23.42 48.73
CA SER A 168 -34.78 22.33 49.69
C SER A 168 -33.54 21.67 50.31
N VAL A 169 -32.39 21.76 49.64
CA VAL A 169 -31.10 21.19 50.09
C VAL A 169 -30.01 22.25 50.02
N SER A 170 -28.88 22.02 50.70
CA SER A 170 -27.66 22.84 50.64
C SER A 170 -26.60 22.28 49.67
N LEU A 171 -26.72 21.00 49.29
CA LEU A 171 -25.82 20.34 48.33
C LEU A 171 -25.60 21.12 47.02
N PRO A 172 -24.42 20.99 46.39
CA PRO A 172 -24.25 21.38 45.00
C PRO A 172 -25.19 20.58 44.09
N ILE A 173 -25.94 21.26 43.22
CA ILE A 173 -26.88 20.59 42.30
C ILE A 173 -26.39 20.65 40.86
N ILE A 174 -26.52 19.51 40.16
CA ILE A 174 -26.06 19.33 38.78
C ILE A 174 -27.21 18.79 37.92
N PRO A 175 -27.96 19.65 37.20
CA PRO A 175 -28.95 19.17 36.24
C PRO A 175 -28.28 18.47 35.05
N LYS A 176 -28.71 17.25 34.74
CA LYS A 176 -28.27 16.50 33.56
C LYS A 176 -29.24 16.70 32.41
N LEU A 177 -28.79 17.40 31.38
CA LEU A 177 -29.66 17.88 30.31
C LEU A 177 -29.86 16.85 29.20
N SER A 178 -31.05 16.91 28.61
CA SER A 178 -31.42 16.13 27.43
C SER A 178 -30.78 16.70 26.16
N PRO A 179 -30.44 15.88 25.15
CA PRO A 179 -30.08 16.37 23.81
C PRO A 179 -31.25 17.07 23.08
N MET A 180 -32.48 16.92 23.56
CA MET A 180 -33.71 17.36 22.87
C MET A 180 -34.18 18.76 23.26
N LEU A 181 -33.30 19.62 23.78
CA LEU A 181 -33.64 20.99 24.17
C LEU A 181 -33.68 21.93 22.96
N THR A 182 -34.57 22.93 22.99
CA THR A 182 -34.70 23.90 21.89
C THR A 182 -33.49 24.85 21.86
N ASN A 183 -33.02 25.30 23.03
CA ASN A 183 -31.81 26.11 23.14
C ASN A 183 -31.00 25.77 24.41
N PRO A 184 -29.98 24.90 24.31
CA PRO A 184 -29.20 24.46 25.48
C PRO A 184 -28.42 25.59 26.15
N LEU A 185 -28.02 26.63 25.41
CA LEU A 185 -27.34 27.80 25.97
C LEU A 185 -28.28 28.61 26.87
N ARG A 186 -29.50 28.89 26.39
CA ARG A 186 -30.52 29.60 27.19
C ARG A 186 -30.86 28.83 28.46
N VAL A 187 -31.05 27.51 28.32
CA VAL A 187 -31.34 26.63 29.46
C VAL A 187 -30.19 26.67 30.47
N ALA A 188 -28.94 26.52 30.02
CA ALA A 188 -27.78 26.60 30.91
C ALA A 188 -27.73 27.94 31.65
N LYS A 189 -27.82 29.09 30.96
CA LYS A 189 -27.85 30.41 31.62
C LYS A 189 -28.94 30.51 32.68
N ARG A 190 -30.16 30.07 32.35
CA ARG A 190 -31.28 30.16 33.28
C ARG A 190 -31.09 29.25 34.50
N LEU A 191 -30.48 28.09 34.32
CA LEU A 191 -30.13 27.19 35.42
C LEU A 191 -29.06 27.78 36.35
N GLU A 192 -28.10 28.53 35.80
CA GLU A 192 -27.14 29.31 36.59
C GLU A 192 -27.85 30.33 37.48
N GLU A 193 -28.76 31.12 36.89
CA GLU A 193 -29.53 32.15 37.59
C GLU A 193 -30.38 31.57 38.72
N ILE A 194 -30.88 30.34 38.55
CA ILE A 194 -31.65 29.62 39.58
C ILE A 194 -30.74 29.11 40.72
N GLY A 195 -29.44 28.95 40.47
CA GLY A 195 -28.47 28.51 41.47
C GLY A 195 -27.95 27.08 41.26
N ALA A 196 -27.99 26.55 40.03
CA ALA A 196 -27.27 25.32 39.70
C ALA A 196 -25.74 25.55 39.76
N ASN A 197 -25.02 24.62 40.39
CA ASN A 197 -23.57 24.73 40.57
C ASN A 197 -22.80 24.24 39.34
N GLY A 198 -23.42 23.34 38.58
CA GLY A 198 -22.92 22.90 37.30
C GLY A 198 -24.00 22.21 36.48
N VAL A 199 -23.64 21.78 35.27
CA VAL A 199 -24.56 21.13 34.34
C VAL A 199 -23.87 19.96 33.64
N THR A 200 -24.58 18.86 33.41
CA THR A 200 -24.08 17.74 32.61
C THR A 200 -24.61 17.82 31.17
N ILE A 201 -23.69 17.94 30.21
CA ILE A 201 -23.94 18.09 28.77
C ILE A 201 -23.37 16.87 28.02
N PHE A 202 -24.18 15.97 27.48
CA PHE A 202 -25.64 15.81 27.66
C PHE A 202 -25.95 14.31 27.85
N ASN A 203 -27.21 13.96 28.10
CA ASN A 203 -27.64 12.57 28.29
C ASN A 203 -27.59 11.76 26.96
N ARG A 204 -27.99 10.48 26.92
CA ARG A 204 -28.06 9.77 25.63
C ARG A 204 -29.18 10.32 24.73
N MET A 205 -28.98 10.15 23.42
CA MET A 205 -30.06 10.30 22.44
C MET A 205 -30.94 9.05 22.46
N THR A 206 -32.22 9.21 22.15
CA THR A 206 -33.11 8.07 21.86
C THR A 206 -32.94 7.66 20.41
N GLY A 207 -32.63 6.39 20.17
CA GLY A 207 -32.48 5.83 18.83
C GLY A 207 -33.31 4.58 18.62
N LEU A 208 -33.54 4.25 17.36
CA LEU A 208 -34.22 3.05 16.89
C LEU A 208 -33.30 2.38 15.87
N ASP A 209 -33.22 1.07 15.93
CA ASP A 209 -32.59 0.25 14.89
C ASP A 209 -33.55 -0.90 14.53
N ILE A 210 -33.57 -1.30 13.26
CA ILE A 210 -34.59 -2.19 12.71
C ILE A 210 -33.91 -3.46 12.23
N ASP A 211 -34.41 -4.60 12.70
CA ASP A 211 -34.05 -5.89 12.13
C ASP A 211 -34.78 -6.04 10.80
N ILE A 212 -34.03 -6.09 9.69
CA ILE A 212 -34.63 -6.10 8.34
C ILE A 212 -35.21 -7.47 7.97
N GLU A 213 -34.72 -8.55 8.59
CA GLU A 213 -35.21 -9.90 8.33
C GLU A 213 -36.53 -10.11 9.08
N ASP A 214 -36.55 -9.75 10.37
CA ASP A 214 -37.73 -9.92 11.21
C ASP A 214 -38.72 -8.73 11.15
N GLN A 215 -38.33 -7.62 10.51
CA GLN A 215 -39.12 -6.38 10.36
C GLN A 215 -39.60 -5.78 11.70
N VAL A 216 -38.80 -5.92 12.74
CA VAL A 216 -39.09 -5.43 14.10
C VAL A 216 -37.96 -4.57 14.65
N PRO A 217 -38.21 -3.72 15.65
CA PRO A 217 -37.14 -3.06 16.40
C PRO A 217 -36.15 -4.08 16.98
N THR A 218 -34.86 -3.81 16.82
CA THR A 218 -33.76 -4.67 17.31
C THR A 218 -33.63 -4.71 18.82
N MET A 219 -34.16 -3.70 19.49
CA MET A 219 -34.27 -3.61 20.95
C MET A 219 -35.73 -3.85 21.35
N PRO A 220 -36.03 -4.33 22.57
CA PRO A 220 -37.34 -4.85 22.99
C PRO A 220 -38.57 -3.98 22.66
N GLY A 221 -39.04 -4.03 21.40
CA GLY A 221 -40.21 -3.37 20.88
C GLY A 221 -40.15 -1.85 20.69
N GLY A 222 -38.99 -1.19 20.80
CA GLY A 222 -38.95 0.28 20.73
C GLY A 222 -37.59 0.97 20.80
N TYR A 223 -37.62 2.25 21.21
CA TYR A 223 -36.45 3.13 21.28
C TYR A 223 -35.54 2.80 22.48
N ALA A 224 -34.23 2.81 22.27
CA ALA A 224 -33.25 2.65 23.34
C ALA A 224 -32.29 3.84 23.40
N GLY A 225 -31.51 3.91 24.50
CA GLY A 225 -30.42 4.86 24.61
C GLY A 225 -29.35 4.57 23.57
N HIS A 226 -29.11 5.52 22.67
CA HIS A 226 -28.24 5.42 21.52
C HIS A 226 -27.00 6.30 21.72
N GLY A 227 -25.82 5.70 21.59
CA GLY A 227 -24.53 6.38 21.77
C GLY A 227 -23.41 5.69 20.99
N GLY A 228 -22.17 6.12 21.20
CA GLY A 228 -20.98 5.61 20.51
C GLY A 228 -19.99 6.75 20.19
N PRO A 229 -18.82 6.44 19.61
CA PRO A 229 -17.78 7.44 19.31
C PRO A 229 -18.27 8.64 18.48
N TRP A 230 -19.25 8.41 17.60
CA TRP A 230 -19.89 9.43 16.75
C TRP A 230 -20.70 10.49 17.54
N ALA A 231 -20.95 10.27 18.83
CA ALA A 231 -21.68 11.22 19.65
C ALA A 231 -20.82 12.40 20.10
N VAL A 232 -19.47 12.29 20.08
CA VAL A 232 -18.55 13.29 20.66
C VAL A 232 -18.75 14.69 20.09
N GLN A 233 -19.12 14.78 18.83
CA GLN A 233 -19.28 16.02 18.06
C GLN A 233 -20.44 16.88 18.60
N TYR A 234 -21.48 16.27 19.16
CA TYR A 234 -22.64 17.01 19.66
C TYR A 234 -22.35 17.74 20.99
N PRO A 235 -21.80 17.08 22.05
CA PRO A 235 -21.54 17.81 23.28
C PRO A 235 -20.41 18.82 23.08
N LEU A 236 -19.43 18.57 22.19
CA LEU A 236 -18.41 19.57 21.86
C LEU A 236 -19.03 20.89 21.39
N ARG A 237 -20.01 20.83 20.47
CA ARG A 237 -20.73 22.01 19.99
C ARG A 237 -21.44 22.76 21.12
N TRP A 238 -22.14 22.03 22.00
CA TRP A 238 -22.93 22.65 23.07
C TRP A 238 -22.02 23.27 24.13
N ILE A 239 -21.01 22.54 24.59
CA ILE A 239 -20.05 22.99 25.60
C ILE A 239 -19.29 24.21 25.10
N SER A 240 -18.83 24.22 23.85
CA SER A 240 -18.11 25.36 23.29
C SER A 240 -18.98 26.62 23.17
N ALA A 241 -20.29 26.46 23.01
CA ALA A 241 -21.24 27.58 22.98
C ALA A 241 -21.63 28.07 24.39
N ILE A 242 -21.72 27.16 25.36
CA ILE A 242 -22.12 27.46 26.75
C ILE A 242 -20.97 28.09 27.55
N ARG A 243 -19.76 27.52 27.48
CA ARG A 243 -18.65 27.92 28.36
C ARG A 243 -18.31 29.41 28.36
N PRO A 244 -18.32 30.15 27.23
CA PRO A 244 -18.03 31.58 27.25
C PRO A 244 -19.12 32.45 27.90
N GLN A 245 -20.25 31.85 28.26
CA GLN A 245 -21.49 32.54 28.58
C GLN A 245 -22.03 32.22 29.99
N VAL A 246 -21.37 31.31 30.71
CA VAL A 246 -21.70 30.88 32.08
C VAL A 246 -20.41 30.70 32.86
N GLU A 247 -20.47 30.88 34.19
CA GLU A 247 -19.38 30.63 35.11
C GLU A 247 -19.41 29.22 35.70
N MET A 248 -20.61 28.64 35.87
CA MET A 248 -20.85 27.33 36.45
C MET A 248 -20.01 26.22 35.79
N ASP A 249 -19.84 25.12 36.52
CA ASP A 249 -19.07 23.99 36.01
C ASP A 249 -19.84 23.17 34.97
N ILE A 250 -19.11 22.64 33.98
CA ILE A 250 -19.71 21.83 32.91
C ILE A 250 -19.12 20.42 32.95
N ALA A 251 -19.95 19.40 33.15
CA ALA A 251 -19.57 18.01 32.95
C ALA A 251 -19.91 17.57 31.52
N ALA A 252 -18.90 17.17 30.74
CA ALA A 252 -19.13 16.58 29.42
C ALA A 252 -19.56 15.12 29.57
N SER A 253 -20.50 14.66 28.74
CA SER A 253 -20.94 13.27 28.69
C SER A 253 -21.29 12.89 27.24
N GLY A 254 -21.06 11.62 26.91
CA GLY A 254 -21.39 11.04 25.61
C GLY A 254 -20.15 10.76 24.74
N GLY A 255 -20.13 9.59 24.09
CA GLY A 255 -19.18 9.25 23.03
C GLY A 255 -17.70 9.07 23.39
N VAL A 256 -17.27 9.33 24.63
CA VAL A 256 -15.87 9.12 25.04
C VAL A 256 -15.45 7.67 24.84
N THR A 257 -14.41 7.46 24.04
CA THR A 257 -13.77 6.15 23.86
C THR A 257 -12.26 6.16 24.01
N SER A 258 -11.64 7.33 23.99
CA SER A 258 -10.19 7.49 24.18
C SER A 258 -9.85 8.76 24.97
N TRP A 259 -8.58 8.88 25.37
CA TRP A 259 -8.09 10.06 26.09
C TRP A 259 -8.13 11.33 25.22
N GLU A 260 -8.02 11.20 23.89
CA GLU A 260 -8.16 12.32 22.96
C GLU A 260 -9.55 12.96 23.06
N ASP A 261 -10.60 12.17 23.28
CA ASP A 261 -11.97 12.69 23.45
C ASP A 261 -12.10 13.49 24.76
N VAL A 262 -11.46 13.02 25.83
CA VAL A 262 -11.38 13.77 27.10
C VAL A 262 -10.69 15.11 26.89
N VAL A 263 -9.54 15.13 26.19
CA VAL A 263 -8.81 16.36 25.87
C VAL A 263 -9.67 17.31 25.02
N LYS A 264 -10.40 16.81 24.02
CA LYS A 264 -11.32 17.63 23.21
C LYS A 264 -12.39 18.30 24.08
N TYR A 265 -12.99 17.58 25.03
CA TYR A 265 -14.00 18.15 25.92
C TYR A 265 -13.46 19.24 26.84
N LEU A 266 -12.29 19.02 27.43
CA LEU A 266 -11.62 20.02 28.26
C LEU A 266 -11.29 21.27 27.42
N LEU A 267 -10.71 21.07 26.23
CA LEU A 267 -10.43 22.14 25.27
C LEU A 267 -11.68 22.94 24.86
N ALA A 268 -12.83 22.28 24.72
CA ALA A 268 -14.12 22.90 24.43
C ALA A 268 -14.73 23.64 25.63
N GLY A 269 -14.25 23.41 26.85
CA GLY A 269 -14.68 24.14 28.04
C GLY A 269 -15.25 23.30 29.18
N ALA A 270 -15.26 21.98 29.07
CA ALA A 270 -15.72 21.12 30.16
C ALA A 270 -14.79 21.21 31.38
N THR A 271 -15.37 21.22 32.57
CA THR A 271 -14.66 21.09 33.84
C THR A 271 -14.21 19.65 34.05
N VAL A 272 -15.12 18.70 33.85
CA VAL A 272 -14.93 17.25 34.00
C VAL A 272 -15.57 16.49 32.85
N VAL A 273 -15.22 15.21 32.70
CA VAL A 273 -15.76 14.32 31.67
C VAL A 273 -16.33 13.07 32.32
N GLN A 274 -17.64 12.89 32.20
CA GLN A 274 -18.38 11.71 32.61
C GLN A 274 -18.18 10.56 31.59
N VAL A 275 -17.70 9.40 32.06
CA VAL A 275 -17.41 8.21 31.25
C VAL A 275 -18.26 7.01 31.68
N CYS A 276 -18.87 6.33 30.73
CA CYS A 276 -19.72 5.15 30.98
C CYS A 276 -19.48 4.06 29.93
N THR A 277 -19.76 4.34 28.66
CA THR A 277 -19.61 3.37 27.56
C THR A 277 -18.20 2.77 27.50
N ALA A 278 -17.15 3.58 27.66
CA ALA A 278 -15.78 3.10 27.68
C ALA A 278 -15.54 2.07 28.80
N VAL A 279 -16.08 2.30 29.99
CA VAL A 279 -15.95 1.41 31.16
C VAL A 279 -16.79 0.13 30.99
N ILE A 280 -18.00 0.24 30.45
CA ILE A 280 -18.85 -0.95 30.18
C ILE A 280 -18.16 -1.88 29.16
N LEU A 281 -17.53 -1.32 28.12
CA LEU A 281 -16.95 -2.11 27.04
C LEU A 281 -15.54 -2.63 27.34
N ASN A 282 -14.75 -1.90 28.14
CA ASN A 282 -13.32 -2.21 28.37
C ASN A 282 -12.97 -2.51 29.85
N GLY A 283 -13.93 -2.39 30.77
CA GLY A 283 -13.69 -2.47 32.22
C GLY A 283 -13.10 -1.18 32.81
N TYR A 284 -12.93 -1.15 34.14
CA TYR A 284 -12.50 0.04 34.89
C TYR A 284 -11.09 0.54 34.55
N ARG A 285 -10.18 -0.35 34.13
CA ARG A 285 -8.78 0.00 33.78
C ARG A 285 -8.66 1.02 32.65
N ILE A 286 -9.69 1.19 31.81
CA ILE A 286 -9.70 2.26 30.80
C ILE A 286 -9.53 3.64 31.44
N ILE A 287 -9.98 3.85 32.69
CA ILE A 287 -9.84 5.12 33.41
C ILE A 287 -8.37 5.50 33.59
N GLU A 288 -7.50 4.52 33.87
CA GLU A 288 -6.05 4.73 34.00
C GLU A 288 -5.46 5.21 32.66
N GLU A 289 -5.88 4.59 31.55
CA GLU A 289 -5.46 4.98 30.21
C GLU A 289 -5.93 6.40 29.86
N LEU A 290 -7.18 6.74 30.18
CA LEU A 290 -7.72 8.08 29.99
C LEU A 290 -6.92 9.13 30.76
N CYS A 291 -6.65 8.89 32.04
CA CYS A 291 -5.89 9.80 32.89
C CYS A 291 -4.46 10.00 32.36
N ARG A 292 -3.75 8.89 32.07
CA ARG A 292 -2.38 8.92 31.54
C ARG A 292 -2.30 9.65 30.20
N GLY A 293 -3.23 9.39 29.28
CA GLY A 293 -3.21 10.03 27.98
C GLY A 293 -3.46 11.55 28.03
N VAL A 294 -4.34 12.01 28.92
CA VAL A 294 -4.53 13.46 29.20
C VAL A 294 -3.25 14.06 29.77
N GLU A 295 -2.61 13.38 30.71
CA GLU A 295 -1.35 13.85 31.30
C GLU A 295 -0.22 13.93 30.27
N ASP A 296 -0.03 12.89 29.45
CA ASP A 296 0.96 12.86 28.38
C ASP A 296 0.73 13.98 27.36
N TYR A 297 -0.54 14.30 27.07
CA TYR A 297 -0.88 15.47 26.27
C TYR A 297 -0.45 16.78 26.96
N MET A 298 -0.71 16.93 28.27
CA MET A 298 -0.30 18.10 29.03
C MET A 298 1.23 18.25 29.04
N ILE A 299 1.98 17.18 29.27
CA ILE A 299 3.45 17.17 29.24
C ILE A 299 3.95 17.61 27.86
N ARG A 300 3.46 16.99 26.78
CA ARG A 300 3.84 17.32 25.40
C ARG A 300 3.54 18.77 25.02
N LYS A 301 2.51 19.38 25.60
CA LYS A 301 2.14 20.79 25.35
C LYS A 301 2.70 21.78 26.38
N GLY A 302 3.40 21.31 27.42
CA GLY A 302 3.95 22.15 28.48
C GLY A 302 2.92 22.70 29.46
N TYR A 303 1.75 22.08 29.59
CA TYR A 303 0.72 22.49 30.55
C TYR A 303 0.99 21.92 31.95
N ARG A 304 0.83 22.77 32.97
CA ARG A 304 0.98 22.45 34.40
C ARG A 304 -0.35 22.19 35.10
N SER A 305 -1.46 22.65 34.54
CA SER A 305 -2.81 22.42 35.06
C SER A 305 -3.84 22.41 33.94
N LEU A 306 -4.99 21.78 34.18
CA LEU A 306 -6.10 21.72 33.22
C LEU A 306 -6.65 23.11 32.86
N ASN A 307 -6.61 24.05 33.81
CA ASN A 307 -7.09 25.42 33.62
C ASN A 307 -6.32 26.19 32.51
N GLN A 308 -5.07 25.81 32.20
CA GLN A 308 -4.27 26.48 31.18
C GLN A 308 -4.75 26.24 29.73
N PHE A 309 -5.57 25.21 29.52
CA PHE A 309 -6.10 24.89 28.19
C PHE A 309 -7.61 24.63 28.16
N ARG A 310 -8.29 24.60 29.31
CA ARG A 310 -9.75 24.50 29.36
C ARG A 310 -10.38 25.66 28.58
N GLY A 311 -11.31 25.34 27.67
CA GLY A 311 -12.02 26.34 26.85
C GLY A 311 -11.15 27.07 25.82
N LYS A 312 -9.87 26.71 25.67
CA LYS A 312 -8.91 27.42 24.81
C LYS A 312 -9.29 27.44 23.33
N VAL A 313 -10.18 26.55 22.89
CA VAL A 313 -10.65 26.52 21.50
C VAL A 313 -11.85 27.45 21.28
N CYS A 314 -12.58 27.84 22.33
CA CYS A 314 -13.81 28.62 22.19
C CYS A 314 -13.56 29.95 21.47
N SER A 315 -12.45 30.62 21.78
CA SER A 315 -12.04 31.87 21.11
C SER A 315 -11.48 31.68 19.69
N ARG A 316 -11.38 30.44 19.22
CA ARG A 316 -10.90 30.08 17.87
C ARG A 316 -12.02 29.55 16.97
N ILE A 317 -13.24 29.44 17.50
CA ILE A 317 -14.42 29.07 16.72
C ILE A 317 -14.95 30.34 16.10
N LEU A 318 -14.83 30.43 14.78
CA LEU A 318 -15.25 31.59 13.99
C LEU A 318 -16.75 31.50 13.67
N THR A 319 -17.42 32.65 13.58
CA THR A 319 -18.77 32.71 13.02
C THR A 319 -18.75 32.50 11.51
N THR A 320 -19.93 32.28 10.93
CA THR A 320 -20.11 32.11 9.48
C THR A 320 -19.52 33.28 8.67
N GLU A 321 -19.58 34.49 9.20
CA GLU A 321 -19.07 35.73 8.61
C GLU A 321 -17.55 35.88 8.79
N GLU A 322 -16.98 35.30 9.85
CA GLU A 322 -15.54 35.37 10.17
C GLU A 322 -14.70 34.29 9.46
N ILE A 323 -15.32 33.20 8.99
CA ILE A 323 -14.61 32.12 8.28
C ILE A 323 -14.02 32.67 6.96
N PRO A 324 -12.69 32.62 6.77
CA PRO A 324 -12.08 32.96 5.48
C PRO A 324 -12.61 32.03 4.39
N ARG A 325 -13.12 32.62 3.30
CA ARG A 325 -13.68 31.88 2.16
C ARG A 325 -12.80 31.93 0.92
N GLU A 326 -11.61 32.53 1.00
CA GLU A 326 -10.67 32.44 -0.11
C GLU A 326 -10.13 31.00 -0.23
N HIS A 327 -10.15 30.47 -1.45
CA HIS A 327 -9.62 29.13 -1.72
C HIS A 327 -8.08 29.19 -1.78
N THR A 328 -7.44 29.28 -0.63
CA THR A 328 -5.97 29.47 -0.51
C THR A 328 -5.17 28.20 -0.75
N LEU A 329 -5.82 27.04 -0.82
CA LEU A 329 -5.18 25.74 -1.03
C LEU A 329 -5.73 25.03 -2.27
N VAL A 330 -4.90 24.18 -2.87
CA VAL A 330 -5.27 23.21 -3.91
C VAL A 330 -4.71 21.84 -3.57
N ALA A 331 -5.35 20.79 -4.07
CA ALA A 331 -4.77 19.46 -3.99
C ALA A 331 -3.56 19.36 -4.95
N ARG A 332 -2.56 18.58 -4.55
CA ARG A 332 -1.43 18.19 -5.41
C ARG A 332 -1.21 16.70 -5.27
N ILE A 333 -1.14 16.01 -6.40
CA ILE A 333 -0.75 14.61 -6.48
C ILE A 333 0.77 14.57 -6.65
N ASP A 334 1.45 13.83 -5.79
CA ASP A 334 2.84 13.41 -5.98
C ASP A 334 2.84 12.06 -6.73
N PRO A 335 3.21 12.04 -8.01
CA PRO A 335 3.20 10.82 -8.80
C PRO A 335 4.51 10.01 -8.69
N GLU A 336 5.49 10.44 -7.90
CA GLU A 336 6.77 9.73 -7.79
C GLU A 336 6.66 8.40 -7.04
N PRO A 337 5.92 8.30 -5.91
CA PRO A 337 5.69 7.03 -5.24
C PRO A 337 4.79 6.11 -6.10
N THR A 338 5.41 5.12 -6.72
CA THR A 338 4.74 4.16 -7.61
C THR A 338 4.91 2.72 -7.12
N ALA A 339 4.26 1.78 -7.80
CA ALA A 339 4.26 0.38 -7.40
C ALA A 339 5.66 -0.24 -7.56
N PRO A 340 6.12 -1.07 -6.60
CA PRO A 340 7.45 -1.69 -6.66
C PRO A 340 7.69 -2.48 -7.94
N CYS A 341 6.64 -3.15 -8.45
CA CYS A 341 6.70 -3.91 -9.70
C CYS A 341 7.05 -3.06 -10.92
N GLN A 342 6.63 -1.78 -10.95
CA GLN A 342 6.94 -0.86 -12.04
C GLN A 342 8.37 -0.31 -11.93
N VAL A 343 8.82 -0.02 -10.71
CA VAL A 343 10.22 0.41 -10.46
C VAL A 343 11.20 -0.71 -10.82
N ALA A 344 10.85 -1.95 -10.52
CA ALA A 344 11.67 -3.12 -10.82
C ALA A 344 11.76 -3.45 -12.31
N CYS A 345 10.85 -2.93 -13.15
CA CYS A 345 10.83 -3.22 -14.58
C CYS A 345 11.90 -2.39 -15.30
N PRO A 346 12.92 -3.01 -15.95
CA PRO A 346 13.96 -2.26 -16.65
C PRO A 346 13.40 -1.34 -17.76
N VAL A 347 12.29 -1.74 -18.37
CA VAL A 347 11.61 -1.02 -19.46
C VAL A 347 10.58 0.00 -18.94
N ALA A 348 10.33 0.04 -17.62
CA ALA A 348 9.36 0.90 -16.95
C ALA A 348 7.90 0.73 -17.45
N VAL A 349 7.49 -0.51 -17.73
CA VAL A 349 6.11 -0.83 -18.13
C VAL A 349 5.13 -0.46 -16.99
N PRO A 350 3.97 0.18 -17.27
CA PRO A 350 2.93 0.50 -16.29
C PRO A 350 2.21 -0.74 -15.70
N ILE A 351 2.93 -1.57 -14.96
CA ILE A 351 2.48 -2.92 -14.58
C ILE A 351 1.21 -2.90 -13.73
N GLN A 352 1.22 -2.09 -12.68
CA GLN A 352 0.06 -1.95 -11.80
C GLN A 352 -1.19 -1.52 -12.59
N ALA A 353 -1.02 -0.64 -13.58
CA ALA A 353 -2.12 -0.10 -14.38
C ALA A 353 -2.76 -1.18 -15.24
N PHE A 354 -1.99 -1.91 -16.05
CA PHE A 354 -2.59 -2.94 -16.91
C PHE A 354 -3.18 -4.09 -16.09
N VAL A 355 -2.55 -4.48 -14.98
CA VAL A 355 -3.10 -5.52 -14.09
C VAL A 355 -4.45 -5.08 -13.55
N ARG A 356 -4.56 -3.84 -13.09
CA ARG A 356 -5.81 -3.34 -12.54
C ARG A 356 -6.92 -3.19 -13.59
N LEU A 357 -6.57 -2.72 -14.79
CA LEU A 357 -7.49 -2.66 -15.92
C LEU A 357 -7.98 -4.06 -16.34
N ILE A 358 -7.15 -5.10 -16.28
CA ILE A 358 -7.59 -6.49 -16.46
C ILE A 358 -8.60 -6.89 -15.38
N ALA A 359 -8.35 -6.55 -14.10
CA ALA A 359 -9.29 -6.85 -13.01
C ALA A 359 -10.67 -6.17 -13.18
N GLU A 360 -10.69 -5.03 -13.86
CA GLU A 360 -11.87 -4.22 -14.19
C GLU A 360 -12.48 -4.56 -15.57
N ARG A 361 -11.88 -5.52 -16.31
CA ARG A 361 -12.27 -5.93 -17.67
C ARG A 361 -12.09 -4.85 -18.75
N GLU A 362 -11.30 -3.81 -18.48
CA GLU A 362 -10.91 -2.76 -19.42
C GLU A 362 -9.73 -3.22 -20.31
N PHE A 363 -9.93 -4.30 -21.06
CA PHE A 363 -8.83 -5.03 -21.73
C PHE A 363 -8.11 -4.24 -22.82
N GLU A 364 -8.82 -3.43 -23.60
CA GLU A 364 -8.18 -2.65 -24.67
C GLU A 364 -7.22 -1.60 -24.08
N GLU A 365 -7.64 -0.91 -23.01
CA GLU A 365 -6.77 0.04 -22.32
C GLU A 365 -5.63 -0.70 -21.61
N ALA A 366 -5.86 -1.87 -21.01
CA ALA A 366 -4.79 -2.69 -20.43
C ALA A 366 -3.73 -3.06 -21.49
N TRP A 367 -4.16 -3.47 -22.69
CA TRP A 367 -3.29 -3.77 -23.81
C TRP A 367 -2.47 -2.54 -24.25
N ARG A 368 -3.11 -1.36 -24.36
CA ARG A 368 -2.42 -0.10 -24.67
C ARG A 368 -1.36 0.24 -23.62
N GLN A 369 -1.65 0.05 -22.33
CA GLN A 369 -0.67 0.29 -21.26
C GLN A 369 0.56 -0.61 -21.42
N VAL A 370 0.40 -1.89 -21.79
CA VAL A 370 1.52 -2.80 -22.03
C VAL A 370 2.35 -2.36 -23.24
N LYS A 371 1.73 -2.05 -24.39
CA LYS A 371 2.45 -1.65 -25.63
C LYS A 371 3.04 -0.24 -25.59
N SER A 372 2.69 0.57 -24.59
CA SER A 372 3.05 2.01 -24.50
C SER A 372 4.55 2.33 -24.49
N LYS A 373 5.43 1.40 -24.11
CA LYS A 373 6.86 1.69 -23.88
C LYS A 373 7.80 1.25 -25.00
N ASP A 374 7.54 0.11 -25.62
CA ASP A 374 8.46 -0.51 -26.59
C ASP A 374 7.67 -1.52 -27.45
N PRO A 375 8.06 -1.77 -28.71
CA PRO A 375 7.41 -2.76 -29.57
C PRO A 375 7.58 -4.20 -29.09
N LEU A 376 8.70 -4.56 -28.44
CA LEU A 376 9.10 -5.96 -28.15
C LEU A 376 8.36 -6.64 -26.98
N GLN A 377 7.13 -6.21 -26.69
CA GLN A 377 6.43 -6.61 -25.45
C GLN A 377 5.97 -8.07 -25.46
N ARG A 378 5.71 -8.67 -26.63
CA ARG A 378 5.35 -10.09 -26.77
C ARG A 378 6.57 -10.98 -26.65
N ILE A 379 7.72 -10.56 -27.19
CA ILE A 379 8.98 -11.25 -26.93
C ILE A 379 9.25 -11.22 -25.43
N LEU A 380 9.17 -10.05 -24.81
CA LEU A 380 9.39 -9.89 -23.37
C LEU A 380 8.36 -10.66 -22.52
N SER A 381 7.13 -10.87 -22.97
CA SER A 381 6.17 -11.72 -22.23
C SER A 381 6.56 -13.20 -22.21
N SER A 382 7.44 -13.62 -23.12
CA SER A 382 7.89 -15.01 -23.27
C SER A 382 9.21 -15.30 -22.55
N VAL A 383 10.15 -14.35 -22.54
CA VAL A 383 11.55 -14.60 -22.08
C VAL A 383 11.99 -13.75 -20.88
N CYS A 384 11.17 -12.82 -20.39
CA CYS A 384 11.53 -12.00 -19.24
C CYS A 384 11.50 -12.81 -17.92
N PRO A 385 12.50 -12.63 -17.04
CA PRO A 385 12.57 -13.33 -15.76
C PRO A 385 11.54 -12.86 -14.71
N GLY A 386 10.74 -11.82 -15.02
CA GLY A 386 9.69 -11.35 -14.12
C GLY A 386 10.21 -10.54 -12.93
N PHE A 387 11.13 -9.59 -13.13
CA PHE A 387 11.61 -8.66 -12.08
C PHE A 387 10.47 -8.04 -11.26
N CYS A 388 9.37 -7.73 -11.93
CA CYS A 388 8.17 -7.16 -11.33
C CYS A 388 7.43 -8.11 -10.37
N GLU A 389 7.50 -9.42 -10.61
CA GLU A 389 6.91 -10.45 -9.76
C GLU A 389 7.76 -10.66 -8.50
N GLN A 390 9.09 -10.63 -8.65
CA GLN A 390 10.04 -10.72 -7.53
C GLN A 390 9.84 -9.59 -6.53
N GLU A 391 9.58 -8.38 -7.03
CA GLU A 391 9.33 -7.20 -6.20
C GLU A 391 7.87 -6.97 -5.79
N CYS A 392 6.94 -7.87 -6.16
CA CYS A 392 5.53 -7.72 -5.86
C CYS A 392 5.27 -7.68 -4.33
N THR A 393 4.53 -6.68 -3.83
CA THR A 393 4.18 -6.59 -2.39
C THR A 393 3.47 -7.83 -1.85
N HIS A 394 2.80 -8.59 -2.72
CA HIS A 394 2.09 -9.82 -2.34
C HIS A 394 3.04 -10.93 -1.86
N THR A 395 4.33 -10.87 -2.19
CA THR A 395 5.35 -11.84 -1.73
C THR A 395 5.62 -11.78 -0.22
N LEU A 396 5.17 -10.73 0.46
CA LEU A 396 5.24 -10.63 1.93
C LEU A 396 4.28 -11.60 2.64
N LEU A 397 3.29 -12.16 1.94
CA LEU A 397 2.25 -13.02 2.51
C LEU A 397 2.17 -14.40 1.84
N ASP A 398 2.23 -14.41 0.52
CA ASP A 398 1.95 -15.57 -0.34
C ASP A 398 2.78 -15.43 -1.64
N ARG A 399 2.43 -16.13 -2.73
CA ARG A 399 3.04 -15.92 -4.05
C ARG A 399 2.71 -14.54 -4.64
N SER A 400 3.59 -14.06 -5.52
CA SER A 400 3.35 -12.86 -6.32
C SER A 400 2.07 -12.97 -7.18
N VAL A 401 1.60 -11.82 -7.67
CA VAL A 401 0.67 -11.79 -8.82
C VAL A 401 1.45 -12.28 -10.05
N SER A 402 0.86 -13.18 -10.84
CA SER A 402 1.40 -13.74 -12.08
C SER A 402 1.35 -12.72 -13.23
N ILE A 403 2.06 -11.59 -13.03
CA ILE A 403 2.15 -10.45 -13.94
C ILE A 403 2.57 -10.88 -15.35
N MET A 404 3.49 -11.83 -15.49
CA MET A 404 3.96 -12.29 -16.80
C MET A 404 2.87 -13.06 -17.56
N ALA A 405 2.10 -13.90 -16.86
CA ALA A 405 0.96 -14.61 -17.44
C ALA A 405 -0.16 -13.62 -17.85
N LEU A 406 -0.44 -12.60 -17.02
CA LEU A 406 -1.37 -11.51 -17.33
C LEU A 406 -0.92 -10.69 -18.54
N LYS A 407 0.38 -10.37 -18.62
CA LYS A 407 0.97 -9.66 -19.76
C LYS A 407 0.82 -10.47 -21.06
N ARG A 408 1.09 -11.78 -21.01
CA ARG A 408 0.90 -12.67 -22.15
C ARG A 408 -0.56 -12.73 -22.58
N PHE A 409 -1.48 -12.95 -21.63
CA PHE A 409 -2.92 -12.94 -21.87
C PHE A 409 -3.38 -11.68 -22.61
N ILE A 410 -3.02 -10.50 -22.12
CA ILE A 410 -3.55 -9.24 -22.67
C ILE A 410 -2.96 -8.92 -24.05
N LEU A 411 -1.69 -9.28 -24.30
CA LEU A 411 -1.06 -9.16 -25.61
C LEU A 411 -1.68 -10.11 -26.64
N ASP A 412 -1.92 -11.37 -26.25
CA ASP A 412 -2.60 -12.35 -27.10
C ASP A 412 -4.06 -11.94 -27.37
N TRP A 413 -4.73 -11.37 -26.38
CA TRP A 413 -6.10 -10.84 -26.52
C TRP A 413 -6.17 -9.72 -27.57
N GLY A 414 -5.21 -8.78 -27.54
CA GLY A 414 -5.13 -7.69 -28.52
C GLY A 414 -4.77 -8.18 -29.92
N ARG A 415 -3.81 -9.12 -30.02
CA ARG A 415 -3.42 -9.75 -31.31
C ARG A 415 -4.61 -10.42 -31.98
N LYS A 416 -5.37 -11.24 -31.24
CA LYS A 416 -6.56 -11.95 -31.77
C LYS A 416 -7.65 -11.01 -32.30
N ARG A 417 -7.62 -9.74 -31.90
CA ARG A 417 -8.54 -8.68 -32.35
C ARG A 417 -7.95 -7.76 -33.41
N GLY A 418 -6.72 -8.01 -33.85
CA GLY A 418 -6.04 -7.18 -34.86
C GLY A 418 -5.77 -5.75 -34.37
N LEU A 419 -5.58 -5.55 -33.06
CA LEU A 419 -5.25 -4.23 -32.53
C LEU A 419 -3.83 -3.82 -32.96
N ILE A 420 -3.71 -2.61 -33.48
CA ILE A 420 -2.43 -2.02 -33.92
C ILE A 420 -2.15 -0.81 -33.03
N PHE A 421 -0.96 -0.77 -32.43
CA PHE A 421 -0.59 0.31 -31.52
C PHE A 421 0.02 1.46 -32.32
N GLN A 422 -0.58 2.65 -32.24
CA GLN A 422 -0.06 3.83 -32.90
C GLN A 422 0.92 4.56 -31.98
N TYR A 423 2.22 4.41 -32.26
CA TYR A 423 3.26 5.12 -31.54
C TYR A 423 3.33 6.59 -31.98
N GLN A 424 3.49 7.49 -31.01
CA GLN A 424 3.67 8.91 -31.27
C GLN A 424 5.00 9.15 -31.99
N LYS A 425 4.98 9.72 -33.20
CA LYS A 425 6.20 10.06 -33.96
C LYS A 425 6.46 11.57 -33.92
N ALA A 426 7.70 11.98 -34.17
CA ALA A 426 8.03 13.37 -34.46
C ALA A 426 7.22 13.84 -35.70
N ALA A 427 6.74 15.08 -35.67
CA ALA A 427 5.94 15.64 -36.76
C ALA A 427 6.75 15.80 -38.06
N GLU A 428 8.05 16.03 -37.94
CA GLU A 428 8.97 16.26 -39.06
C GLU A 428 10.19 15.35 -38.94
N MET A 429 10.73 14.97 -40.11
CA MET A 429 12.01 14.29 -40.22
C MET A 429 13.13 15.24 -39.81
N SER A 430 14.12 14.75 -39.04
CA SER A 430 15.21 15.59 -38.54
C SER A 430 16.30 15.87 -39.59
N GLY A 431 16.28 15.15 -40.72
CA GLY A 431 17.36 15.16 -41.71
C GLY A 431 18.67 14.52 -41.25
N LYS A 432 18.68 13.81 -40.11
CA LYS A 432 19.87 13.17 -39.52
C LYS A 432 19.87 11.68 -39.76
N LYS A 433 21.05 11.11 -40.00
CA LYS A 433 21.26 9.68 -40.27
C LYS A 433 21.94 9.00 -39.09
N VAL A 434 21.41 7.85 -38.67
CA VAL A 434 21.99 7.04 -37.59
C VAL A 434 22.25 5.62 -38.06
N ALA A 435 23.48 5.14 -37.86
CA ALA A 435 23.84 3.75 -38.08
C ALA A 435 23.70 2.95 -36.78
N VAL A 436 23.03 1.81 -36.84
CA VAL A 436 22.86 0.89 -35.72
C VAL A 436 23.58 -0.41 -36.08
N ILE A 437 24.64 -0.78 -35.35
CA ILE A 437 25.38 -2.01 -35.62
C ILE A 437 24.84 -3.12 -34.71
N GLY A 438 24.19 -4.11 -35.31
CA GLY A 438 23.56 -5.25 -34.64
C GLY A 438 22.05 -5.10 -34.49
N SER A 439 21.31 -6.15 -34.88
CA SER A 439 19.84 -6.24 -34.80
C SER A 439 19.35 -7.00 -33.56
N GLY A 440 20.15 -7.05 -32.50
CA GLY A 440 19.72 -7.61 -31.20
C GLY A 440 18.69 -6.71 -30.49
N PRO A 441 18.20 -7.12 -29.31
CA PRO A 441 17.17 -6.37 -28.57
C PRO A 441 17.51 -4.88 -28.38
N ALA A 442 18.75 -4.58 -27.98
CA ALA A 442 19.20 -3.20 -27.78
C ALA A 442 19.21 -2.38 -29.09
N GLY A 443 19.69 -2.99 -30.19
CA GLY A 443 19.76 -2.34 -31.50
C GLY A 443 18.38 -2.10 -32.12
N LEU A 444 17.50 -3.10 -32.08
CA LEU A 444 16.11 -2.98 -32.53
C LEU A 444 15.36 -1.89 -31.77
N THR A 445 15.48 -1.87 -30.44
CA THR A 445 14.82 -0.86 -29.61
C THR A 445 15.41 0.54 -29.85
N ALA A 446 16.74 0.67 -29.96
CA ALA A 446 17.37 1.95 -30.26
C ALA A 446 16.93 2.48 -31.63
N ALA A 447 16.92 1.62 -32.65
CA ALA A 447 16.50 1.98 -33.99
C ALA A 447 15.03 2.42 -34.05
N PHE A 448 14.15 1.68 -33.36
CA PHE A 448 12.74 2.02 -33.22
C PHE A 448 12.53 3.41 -32.58
N ASP A 449 13.17 3.67 -31.44
CA ASP A 449 13.02 4.95 -30.73
C ASP A 449 13.58 6.12 -31.56
N LEU A 450 14.70 5.93 -32.25
CA LEU A 450 15.31 6.93 -33.13
C LEU A 450 14.50 7.22 -34.40
N ALA A 451 13.92 6.19 -35.02
CA ALA A 451 12.99 6.36 -36.13
C ALA A 451 11.73 7.11 -35.67
N ARG A 452 11.24 6.81 -34.46
CA ARG A 452 10.13 7.56 -33.83
C ARG A 452 10.48 9.04 -33.62
N ALA A 453 11.74 9.34 -33.32
CA ALA A 453 12.27 10.71 -33.23
C ALA A 453 12.48 11.39 -34.59
N GLY A 454 12.14 10.74 -35.71
CA GLY A 454 12.24 11.30 -37.06
C GLY A 454 13.65 11.24 -37.67
N HIS A 455 14.55 10.42 -37.12
CA HIS A 455 15.86 10.17 -37.73
C HIS A 455 15.75 9.11 -38.83
N GLN A 456 16.61 9.19 -39.84
CA GLN A 456 16.80 8.10 -40.80
C GLN A 456 17.73 7.05 -40.17
N VAL A 457 17.24 5.83 -40.00
CA VAL A 457 17.97 4.79 -39.27
C VAL A 457 18.20 3.57 -40.15
N THR A 458 19.45 3.11 -40.20
CA THR A 458 19.84 1.86 -40.88
C THR A 458 20.52 0.94 -39.88
N ILE A 459 20.00 -0.28 -39.74
CA ILE A 459 20.61 -1.36 -38.96
C ILE A 459 21.53 -2.17 -39.87
N PHE A 460 22.78 -2.38 -39.44
CA PHE A 460 23.73 -3.30 -40.06
C PHE A 460 23.85 -4.57 -39.23
N GLU A 461 23.35 -5.67 -39.77
CA GLU A 461 23.38 -6.99 -39.13
C GLU A 461 24.37 -7.90 -39.84
N ALA A 462 25.30 -8.48 -39.09
CA ALA A 462 26.31 -9.38 -39.62
C ALA A 462 25.72 -10.73 -40.08
N GLN A 463 24.61 -11.15 -39.47
CA GLN A 463 23.96 -12.43 -39.71
C GLN A 463 22.93 -12.35 -40.85
N PRO A 464 22.53 -13.49 -41.45
CA PRO A 464 21.54 -13.53 -42.52
C PRO A 464 20.10 -13.31 -42.04
N VAL A 465 19.88 -13.11 -40.74
CA VAL A 465 18.56 -12.93 -40.12
C VAL A 465 18.62 -11.82 -39.07
N ALA A 466 17.53 -11.05 -38.96
CA ALA A 466 17.39 -10.03 -37.93
C ALA A 466 17.04 -10.64 -36.56
N GLY A 467 17.28 -9.89 -35.48
CA GLY A 467 16.88 -10.24 -34.10
C GLY A 467 18.04 -10.62 -33.18
N GLY A 468 19.26 -10.80 -33.71
CA GLY A 468 20.44 -11.18 -32.93
C GLY A 468 20.16 -12.38 -32.02
N MET A 469 20.39 -12.24 -30.71
CA MET A 469 20.15 -13.31 -29.71
C MET A 469 18.70 -13.81 -29.67
N LEU A 470 17.71 -13.00 -30.08
CA LEU A 470 16.30 -13.42 -30.12
C LEU A 470 16.08 -14.54 -31.14
N SER A 471 16.72 -14.42 -32.30
CA SER A 471 16.61 -15.38 -33.41
C SER A 471 17.67 -16.47 -33.35
N LEU A 472 18.85 -16.15 -32.81
CA LEU A 472 20.03 -17.03 -32.87
C LEU A 472 20.29 -17.77 -31.55
N GLY A 473 20.02 -17.14 -30.40
CA GLY A 473 20.42 -17.65 -29.09
C GLY A 473 19.32 -18.37 -28.33
N ILE A 474 18.06 -17.95 -28.49
CA ILE A 474 16.93 -18.50 -27.72
C ILE A 474 16.18 -19.55 -28.56
N PRO A 475 16.01 -20.80 -28.11
CA PRO A 475 15.34 -21.85 -28.88
C PRO A 475 13.87 -21.55 -29.20
N GLU A 476 13.38 -22.09 -30.32
CA GLU A 476 12.01 -21.86 -30.80
C GLU A 476 10.91 -22.33 -29.82
N PHE A 477 11.15 -23.39 -29.04
CA PHE A 477 10.20 -23.86 -28.02
C PHE A 477 9.99 -22.86 -26.87
N ARG A 478 10.94 -21.93 -26.67
CA ARG A 478 10.81 -20.81 -25.73
C ARG A 478 10.33 -19.54 -26.40
N LEU A 479 10.84 -19.25 -27.60
CA LEU A 479 10.56 -18.03 -28.32
C LEU A 479 10.21 -18.35 -29.79
N PRO A 480 8.90 -18.42 -30.13
CA PRO A 480 8.45 -18.71 -31.48
C PRO A 480 9.00 -17.71 -32.51
N ARG A 481 9.44 -18.20 -33.67
CA ARG A 481 10.06 -17.36 -34.72
C ARG A 481 9.07 -16.43 -35.40
N ASP A 482 7.83 -16.86 -35.58
CA ASP A 482 6.75 -16.04 -36.12
C ASP A 482 6.52 -14.77 -35.28
N LEU A 483 6.61 -14.92 -33.96
CA LEU A 483 6.48 -13.81 -33.01
C LEU A 483 7.64 -12.82 -33.15
N VAL A 484 8.88 -13.31 -33.22
CA VAL A 484 10.07 -12.45 -33.41
C VAL A 484 9.97 -11.68 -34.72
N HIS A 485 9.65 -12.35 -35.82
CA HIS A 485 9.51 -11.71 -37.12
C HIS A 485 8.38 -10.66 -37.13
N GLN A 486 7.25 -10.92 -36.46
CA GLN A 486 6.14 -9.96 -36.35
C GLN A 486 6.57 -8.68 -35.64
N GLU A 487 7.25 -8.76 -34.50
CA GLU A 487 7.66 -7.53 -33.78
C GLU A 487 8.82 -6.80 -34.47
N ILE A 488 9.67 -7.50 -35.25
CA ILE A 488 10.67 -6.84 -36.10
C ILE A 488 10.00 -6.11 -37.26
N ALA A 489 8.99 -6.71 -37.90
CA ALA A 489 8.24 -6.06 -38.97
C ALA A 489 7.55 -4.76 -38.49
N GLU A 490 7.01 -4.75 -37.26
CA GLU A 490 6.47 -3.52 -36.63
C GLU A 490 7.54 -2.41 -36.53
N ILE A 491 8.81 -2.76 -36.39
CA ILE A 491 9.93 -1.79 -36.35
C ILE A 491 10.29 -1.33 -37.77
N GLU A 492 10.29 -2.21 -38.76
CA GLU A 492 10.50 -1.84 -40.18
C GLU A 492 9.40 -0.89 -40.68
N GLU A 493 8.14 -1.10 -40.26
CA GLU A 493 7.00 -0.20 -40.53
C GLU A 493 7.18 1.22 -39.96
N MET A 494 8.12 1.41 -39.03
CA MET A 494 8.50 2.74 -38.54
C MET A 494 9.45 3.49 -39.48
N GLY A 495 9.93 2.84 -40.55
CA GLY A 495 10.90 3.39 -41.50
C GLY A 495 12.35 3.02 -41.21
N VAL A 496 12.58 1.99 -40.38
CA VAL A 496 13.92 1.46 -40.10
C VAL A 496 14.32 0.52 -41.23
N GLU A 497 15.50 0.75 -41.82
CA GLU A 497 16.07 -0.14 -42.84
C GLU A 497 16.99 -1.18 -42.16
N ILE A 498 16.85 -2.46 -42.50
CA ILE A 498 17.71 -3.53 -41.96
C ILE A 498 18.54 -4.16 -43.08
N CYS A 499 19.85 -3.92 -43.05
CA CYS A 499 20.85 -4.50 -43.94
C CYS A 499 21.43 -5.79 -43.33
N LEU A 500 20.96 -6.95 -43.78
CA LEU A 500 21.44 -8.26 -43.34
C LEU A 500 22.75 -8.67 -44.02
N SER A 501 23.47 -9.63 -43.43
CA SER A 501 24.76 -10.15 -43.93
C SER A 501 25.82 -9.08 -44.20
N ARG A 502 25.78 -7.97 -43.45
CA ARG A 502 26.69 -6.82 -43.61
C ARG A 502 27.44 -6.57 -42.29
N PRO A 503 28.53 -7.30 -42.02
CA PRO A 503 29.36 -7.04 -40.85
C PRO A 503 30.12 -5.72 -41.02
N ILE A 504 30.03 -4.83 -40.02
CA ILE A 504 30.85 -3.62 -39.95
C ILE A 504 32.06 -3.92 -39.07
N ARG A 505 33.26 -3.68 -39.61
CA ARG A 505 34.52 -3.95 -38.89
C ARG A 505 35.27 -2.68 -38.52
N SER A 506 35.07 -1.59 -39.26
CA SER A 506 35.63 -0.27 -38.92
C SER A 506 34.54 0.80 -38.84
N LEU A 507 34.71 1.76 -37.92
CA LEU A 507 33.86 2.95 -37.86
C LEU A 507 34.05 3.86 -39.10
N ASP A 508 35.17 3.72 -39.82
CA ASP A 508 35.42 4.47 -41.06
C ASP A 508 34.43 4.09 -42.18
N GLU A 509 33.76 2.94 -42.07
CA GLU A 509 32.70 2.53 -43.01
C GLU A 509 31.40 3.34 -42.82
N LEU A 510 31.31 4.12 -41.74
CA LEU A 510 30.08 4.80 -41.29
C LEU A 510 30.23 6.32 -41.26
N THR A 511 31.19 6.90 -41.99
CA THR A 511 31.43 8.36 -42.03
C THR A 511 30.27 9.18 -42.58
N ASP A 512 29.35 8.56 -43.32
CA ASP A 512 28.16 9.20 -43.89
C ASP A 512 26.99 9.34 -42.89
N TYR A 513 27.18 8.88 -41.65
CA TYR A 513 26.17 8.93 -40.58
C TYR A 513 26.53 9.99 -39.53
N ASP A 514 25.53 10.70 -39.02
CA ASP A 514 25.72 11.73 -37.99
C ASP A 514 25.96 11.13 -36.60
N ALA A 515 25.53 9.88 -36.36
CA ALA A 515 25.78 9.14 -35.12
C ALA A 515 25.78 7.62 -35.36
N VAL A 516 26.45 6.89 -34.48
CA VAL A 516 26.54 5.42 -34.51
C VAL A 516 26.15 4.82 -33.16
N PHE A 517 25.31 3.79 -33.17
CA PHE A 517 25.01 2.96 -32.02
C PHE A 517 25.59 1.55 -32.19
N LEU A 518 26.34 1.08 -31.19
CA LEU A 518 26.98 -0.22 -31.14
C LEU A 518 26.16 -1.17 -30.26
N GLY A 519 25.35 -2.03 -30.90
CA GLY A 519 24.55 -3.09 -30.30
C GLY A 519 25.06 -4.49 -30.64
N ILE A 520 26.38 -4.66 -30.70
CA ILE A 520 27.07 -5.85 -31.23
C ILE A 520 26.94 -7.13 -30.36
N GLY A 521 26.38 -7.02 -29.16
CA GLY A 521 26.14 -8.14 -28.26
C GLY A 521 27.42 -8.79 -27.70
N ALA A 522 27.27 -9.95 -27.08
CA ALA A 522 28.37 -10.78 -26.56
C ALA A 522 28.30 -12.18 -27.21
N LEU A 523 28.88 -12.33 -28.40
CA LEU A 523 28.75 -13.55 -29.20
C LEU A 523 29.97 -14.49 -29.11
N ARG A 524 31.05 -14.08 -28.44
CA ARG A 524 32.26 -14.89 -28.32
C ARG A 524 32.13 -15.88 -27.16
N ASN A 525 32.42 -17.15 -27.42
CA ASN A 525 32.44 -18.20 -26.40
C ASN A 525 33.68 -18.07 -25.50
N ARG A 526 33.57 -18.58 -24.27
CA ARG A 526 34.71 -18.76 -23.36
C ARG A 526 35.20 -20.19 -23.41
N ASP A 527 36.51 -20.34 -23.56
CA ASP A 527 37.19 -21.63 -23.57
C ASP A 527 37.15 -22.26 -22.16
N LEU A 528 37.06 -23.58 -22.11
CA LEU A 528 37.13 -24.36 -20.88
C LEU A 528 38.56 -24.46 -20.35
N GLY A 529 39.54 -24.52 -21.25
CA GLY A 529 40.96 -24.54 -20.92
C GLY A 529 41.44 -25.88 -20.36
N VAL A 530 40.81 -26.99 -20.75
CA VAL A 530 41.17 -28.35 -20.30
C VAL A 530 41.65 -29.22 -21.47
N PRO A 531 42.48 -30.24 -21.22
CA PRO A 531 42.92 -31.12 -22.30
C PRO A 531 41.74 -31.84 -22.97
N GLY A 532 41.77 -31.92 -24.31
CA GLY A 532 40.74 -32.59 -25.13
C GLY A 532 39.57 -31.70 -25.58
N GLU A 533 39.62 -30.38 -25.34
CA GLU A 533 38.59 -29.41 -25.73
C GLU A 533 38.27 -29.38 -27.24
N ASP A 534 39.27 -29.61 -28.09
CA ASP A 534 39.11 -29.61 -29.56
C ASP A 534 38.60 -30.95 -30.14
N ALA A 535 38.17 -31.89 -29.29
CA ALA A 535 37.76 -33.23 -29.73
C ALA A 535 36.47 -33.22 -30.55
N GLN A 536 36.33 -34.19 -31.46
CA GLN A 536 35.07 -34.41 -32.16
C GLN A 536 33.97 -34.78 -31.14
N GLY A 537 32.81 -34.13 -31.24
CA GLY A 537 31.72 -34.26 -30.28
C GLY A 537 31.70 -33.16 -29.20
N VAL A 538 32.70 -32.27 -29.17
CA VAL A 538 32.68 -31.05 -28.36
C VAL A 538 32.11 -29.89 -29.19
N SER A 539 31.26 -29.07 -28.57
CA SER A 539 30.68 -27.88 -29.19
C SER A 539 30.46 -26.79 -28.15
N TYR A 540 30.43 -25.53 -28.57
CA TYR A 540 30.03 -24.44 -27.70
C TYR A 540 28.51 -24.26 -27.71
N GLY A 541 27.93 -23.96 -26.55
CA GLY A 541 26.48 -23.88 -26.35
C GLY A 541 25.81 -22.84 -27.25
N LEU A 542 26.42 -21.66 -27.41
CA LEU A 542 25.85 -20.63 -28.27
C LEU A 542 25.90 -21.04 -29.76
N ASP A 543 27.00 -21.63 -30.21
CA ASP A 543 27.11 -22.10 -31.60
C ASP A 543 26.15 -23.26 -31.87
N PHE A 544 26.02 -24.19 -30.92
CA PHE A 544 25.06 -25.29 -30.98
C PHE A 544 23.63 -24.77 -31.15
N LEU A 545 23.21 -23.81 -30.30
CA LEU A 545 21.89 -23.21 -30.38
C LEU A 545 21.70 -22.38 -31.65
N ARG A 546 22.72 -21.61 -32.07
CA ARG A 546 22.67 -20.82 -33.31
C ARG A 546 22.42 -21.70 -34.53
N ARG A 547 23.18 -22.78 -34.68
CA ARG A 547 23.03 -23.73 -35.79
C ARG A 547 21.65 -24.37 -35.78
N LEU A 548 21.20 -24.81 -34.60
CA LEU A 548 19.85 -25.37 -34.44
C LEU A 548 18.76 -24.36 -34.86
N ASN A 549 18.89 -23.11 -34.44
CA ASN A 549 17.93 -22.05 -34.70
C ASN A 549 17.93 -21.57 -36.16
N GLN A 550 19.04 -21.75 -36.88
CA GLN A 550 19.17 -21.49 -38.31
C GLN A 550 18.65 -22.65 -39.16
N GLY A 551 18.15 -23.72 -38.55
CA GLY A 551 17.66 -24.91 -39.25
C GLY A 551 18.78 -25.79 -39.81
N GLU A 552 20.03 -25.61 -39.34
CA GLU A 552 21.11 -26.49 -39.73
C GLU A 552 20.92 -27.89 -39.13
N PRO A 553 21.38 -28.95 -39.82
CA PRO A 553 21.39 -30.28 -39.24
C PRO A 553 22.34 -30.34 -38.03
N VAL A 554 21.77 -30.39 -36.83
CA VAL A 554 22.50 -30.62 -35.58
C VAL A 554 22.20 -32.03 -35.09
N ARG A 555 23.26 -32.81 -34.82
CA ARG A 555 23.16 -34.16 -34.25
C ARG A 555 23.76 -34.18 -32.86
N VAL A 556 23.14 -34.92 -31.96
CA VAL A 556 23.64 -35.21 -30.62
C VAL A 556 23.78 -36.72 -30.45
N GLY A 557 24.73 -37.15 -29.63
CA GLY A 557 24.88 -38.54 -29.21
C GLY A 557 23.75 -39.01 -28.29
N GLU A 558 23.86 -40.24 -27.79
CA GLU A 558 22.90 -40.78 -26.82
C GLU A 558 23.10 -40.16 -25.43
N ARG A 559 24.35 -39.85 -25.07
CA ARG A 559 24.75 -39.26 -23.78
C ARG A 559 25.38 -37.89 -23.99
N VAL A 560 24.76 -36.86 -23.43
CA VAL A 560 25.18 -35.47 -23.57
C VAL A 560 25.54 -34.89 -22.20
N VAL A 561 26.69 -34.20 -22.13
CA VAL A 561 27.05 -33.40 -20.95
C VAL A 561 27.16 -31.93 -21.34
N VAL A 562 26.35 -31.09 -20.70
CA VAL A 562 26.42 -29.63 -20.83
C VAL A 562 27.19 -29.07 -19.64
N VAL A 563 28.25 -28.31 -19.90
CA VAL A 563 29.05 -27.66 -18.84
C VAL A 563 28.65 -26.20 -18.75
N GLY A 564 28.04 -25.79 -17.64
CA GLY A 564 27.58 -24.41 -17.45
C GLY A 564 26.43 -24.31 -16.45
N GLY A 565 25.90 -23.09 -16.27
CA GLY A 565 24.73 -22.88 -15.40
C GLY A 565 23.92 -21.63 -15.69
N GLY A 566 24.18 -20.95 -16.82
CA GLY A 566 23.33 -19.85 -17.31
C GLY A 566 22.22 -20.36 -18.22
N ASN A 567 21.34 -19.45 -18.68
CA ASN A 567 20.21 -19.80 -19.55
C ASN A 567 20.65 -20.56 -20.81
N THR A 568 21.78 -20.20 -21.44
CA THR A 568 22.34 -20.93 -22.59
C THR A 568 22.61 -22.41 -22.28
N ALA A 569 23.09 -22.73 -21.07
CA ALA A 569 23.35 -24.12 -20.67
C ALA A 569 22.05 -24.90 -20.51
N VAL A 570 21.04 -24.27 -19.89
CA VAL A 570 19.70 -24.87 -19.70
C VAL A 570 19.01 -25.09 -21.04
N ASP A 571 19.03 -24.09 -21.92
CA ASP A 571 18.45 -24.15 -23.25
C ASP A 571 19.14 -25.21 -24.12
N ALA A 572 20.47 -25.31 -24.08
CA ALA A 572 21.22 -26.33 -24.79
C ALA A 572 20.91 -27.75 -24.28
N ALA A 573 20.77 -27.93 -22.96
CA ALA A 573 20.41 -29.22 -22.38
C ALA A 573 19.01 -29.67 -22.80
N ARG A 574 18.01 -28.78 -22.74
CA ARG A 574 16.64 -29.06 -23.19
C ARG A 574 16.57 -29.31 -24.70
N ALA A 575 17.32 -28.55 -25.48
CA ALA A 575 17.44 -28.78 -26.93
C ALA A 575 18.04 -30.15 -27.23
N ALA A 576 19.07 -30.59 -26.49
CA ALA A 576 19.66 -31.92 -26.66
C ALA A 576 18.65 -33.05 -26.39
N ILE A 577 17.81 -32.92 -25.35
CA ILE A 577 16.71 -33.88 -25.10
C ILE A 577 15.76 -33.94 -26.30
N ARG A 578 15.34 -32.78 -26.81
CA ARG A 578 14.41 -32.68 -27.94
C ARG A 578 15.00 -33.19 -29.26
N LEU A 579 16.32 -33.19 -29.39
CA LEU A 579 17.05 -33.79 -30.51
C LEU A 579 17.23 -35.32 -30.37
N GLY A 580 16.75 -35.91 -29.28
CA GLY A 580 16.71 -37.36 -29.08
C GLY A 580 17.80 -37.95 -28.19
N ALA A 581 18.56 -37.12 -27.46
CA ALA A 581 19.50 -37.62 -26.45
C ALA A 581 18.75 -38.43 -25.38
N LYS A 582 19.28 -39.61 -25.02
CA LYS A 582 18.69 -40.51 -24.02
C LYS A 582 19.04 -40.09 -22.59
N GLU A 583 20.23 -39.52 -22.41
CA GLU A 583 20.70 -39.07 -21.11
C GLU A 583 21.42 -37.71 -21.25
N VAL A 584 20.94 -36.71 -20.51
CA VAL A 584 21.51 -35.36 -20.53
C VAL A 584 21.88 -34.94 -19.11
N PHE A 585 23.17 -34.65 -18.89
CA PHE A 585 23.68 -34.09 -17.65
C PHE A 585 24.03 -32.61 -17.84
N LEU A 586 23.74 -31.79 -16.83
CA LEU A 586 24.20 -30.40 -16.76
C LEU A 586 25.15 -30.26 -15.57
N ALA A 587 26.45 -30.13 -15.85
CA ALA A 587 27.49 -29.98 -14.84
C ALA A 587 27.70 -28.51 -14.49
N TYR A 588 27.44 -28.15 -13.23
CA TYR A 588 27.56 -26.79 -12.74
C TYR A 588 28.45 -26.70 -11.50
N ARG A 589 29.40 -25.76 -11.53
CA ARG A 589 30.44 -25.61 -10.49
C ARG A 589 29.99 -24.99 -9.17
N ARG A 590 28.71 -24.69 -8.98
CA ARG A 590 28.16 -24.11 -7.74
C ARG A 590 26.83 -24.76 -7.37
N THR A 591 26.17 -24.26 -6.34
CA THR A 591 24.85 -24.73 -5.90
C THR A 591 23.71 -24.15 -6.76
N LYS A 592 22.51 -24.71 -6.62
CA LYS A 592 21.29 -24.21 -7.28
C LYS A 592 21.01 -22.74 -6.96
N ASP A 593 21.24 -22.32 -5.71
CA ASP A 593 21.00 -20.94 -5.25
C ASP A 593 21.92 -19.91 -5.93
N GLU A 594 23.08 -20.33 -6.40
CA GLU A 594 24.05 -19.46 -7.09
C GLU A 594 23.94 -19.54 -8.61
N MET A 595 23.05 -20.39 -9.13
CA MET A 595 22.87 -20.64 -10.56
C MET A 595 22.35 -19.37 -11.27
N PRO A 596 23.03 -18.86 -12.31
CA PRO A 596 22.58 -17.66 -13.03
C PRO A 596 21.28 -17.83 -13.83
N ALA A 597 20.89 -19.06 -14.18
CA ALA A 597 19.71 -19.32 -14.99
C ALA A 597 18.40 -18.99 -14.25
N ASP A 598 17.35 -18.65 -15.00
CA ASP A 598 16.01 -18.45 -14.43
C ASP A 598 15.53 -19.75 -13.77
N LEU A 599 15.16 -19.68 -12.48
CA LEU A 599 14.77 -20.86 -11.70
C LEU A 599 13.57 -21.60 -12.30
N ARG A 600 12.66 -20.92 -13.01
CA ARG A 600 11.53 -21.57 -13.69
C ARG A 600 12.03 -22.45 -14.82
N GLU A 601 13.01 -21.97 -15.58
CA GLU A 601 13.63 -22.72 -16.68
C GLU A 601 14.46 -23.90 -16.17
N VAL A 602 15.14 -23.74 -15.03
CA VAL A 602 15.81 -24.85 -14.35
C VAL A 602 14.82 -25.94 -13.96
N HIS A 603 13.67 -25.58 -13.38
CA HIS A 603 12.62 -26.56 -13.04
C HIS A 603 12.01 -27.22 -14.28
N GLU A 604 11.79 -26.47 -15.37
CA GLU A 604 11.32 -27.03 -16.64
C GLU A 604 12.33 -28.01 -17.23
N ALA A 605 13.64 -27.72 -17.14
CA ALA A 605 14.69 -28.63 -17.59
C ALA A 605 14.73 -29.92 -16.76
N GLU A 606 14.64 -29.82 -15.43
CA GLU A 606 14.55 -30.99 -14.54
C GLU A 606 13.30 -31.83 -14.87
N ALA A 607 12.16 -31.18 -15.13
CA ALA A 607 10.91 -31.85 -15.51
C ALA A 607 10.98 -32.52 -16.89
N GLU A 608 11.77 -31.98 -17.82
CA GLU A 608 12.05 -32.60 -19.13
C GLU A 608 13.06 -33.76 -19.04
N GLY A 609 13.71 -33.96 -17.89
CA GLY A 609 14.63 -35.07 -17.63
C GLY A 609 16.12 -34.70 -17.60
N VAL A 610 16.47 -33.42 -17.59
CA VAL A 610 17.87 -32.96 -17.44
C VAL A 610 18.36 -33.28 -16.02
N LYS A 611 19.48 -34.01 -15.91
CA LYS A 611 20.12 -34.34 -14.63
C LYS A 611 21.16 -33.29 -14.26
N ILE A 612 20.85 -32.41 -13.32
CA ILE A 612 21.76 -31.34 -12.91
C ILE A 612 22.74 -31.83 -11.83
N LEU A 613 24.03 -31.74 -12.13
CA LEU A 613 25.13 -32.08 -11.23
C LEU A 613 25.75 -30.79 -10.67
N PHE A 614 25.36 -30.43 -9.45
CA PHE A 614 25.90 -29.28 -8.73
C PHE A 614 27.27 -29.58 -8.12
N LEU A 615 28.05 -28.53 -7.91
CA LEU A 615 29.40 -28.62 -7.34
C LEU A 615 30.32 -29.56 -8.12
N VAL A 616 30.21 -29.54 -9.45
CA VAL A 616 31.04 -30.33 -10.35
C VAL A 616 31.84 -29.42 -11.27
N VAL A 617 33.14 -29.67 -11.40
CA VAL A 617 34.00 -29.01 -12.38
C VAL A 617 34.67 -30.03 -13.29
N PRO A 618 34.74 -29.80 -14.61
CA PRO A 618 35.52 -30.65 -15.50
C PRO A 618 37.02 -30.42 -15.34
N ASN A 619 37.80 -31.49 -15.48
CA ASN A 619 39.26 -31.48 -15.45
C ASN A 619 39.87 -31.82 -16.81
N GLN A 620 39.22 -32.70 -17.58
CA GLN A 620 39.74 -33.22 -18.85
C GLN A 620 38.61 -33.85 -19.68
N ILE A 621 38.65 -33.70 -21.00
CA ILE A 621 37.83 -34.46 -21.94
C ILE A 621 38.61 -35.70 -22.38
N ILE A 622 38.04 -36.88 -22.16
CA ILE A 622 38.62 -38.17 -22.53
C ILE A 622 38.20 -38.51 -23.95
N THR A 623 39.18 -38.87 -24.79
CA THR A 623 38.96 -39.13 -26.21
C THR A 623 39.41 -40.52 -26.62
N GLU A 624 38.69 -41.13 -27.56
CA GLU A 624 39.07 -42.35 -28.27
C GLU A 624 38.98 -42.09 -29.77
N GLY A 625 40.07 -42.36 -30.51
CA GLY A 625 40.12 -42.09 -31.96
C GLY A 625 39.85 -40.63 -32.35
N GLY A 626 40.10 -39.68 -31.44
CA GLY A 626 39.84 -38.24 -31.63
C GLY A 626 38.41 -37.79 -31.30
N SER A 627 37.52 -38.71 -30.93
CA SER A 627 36.14 -38.41 -30.50
C SER A 627 36.00 -38.43 -28.98
N ALA A 628 35.19 -37.53 -28.42
CA ALA A 628 34.88 -37.50 -27.00
C ALA A 628 34.07 -38.75 -26.59
N VAL A 629 34.49 -39.39 -25.49
CA VAL A 629 33.79 -40.56 -24.91
C VAL A 629 33.42 -40.38 -23.43
N ALA A 630 34.09 -39.45 -22.73
CA ALA A 630 33.77 -39.09 -21.36
C ALA A 630 34.30 -37.71 -20.96
N LEU A 631 33.71 -37.12 -19.93
CA LEU A 631 34.20 -35.93 -19.24
C LEU A 631 34.70 -36.33 -17.85
N ARG A 632 36.00 -36.16 -17.58
CA ARG A 632 36.56 -36.34 -16.25
C ARG A 632 36.29 -35.09 -15.42
N CYS A 633 35.69 -35.27 -14.25
CA CYS A 633 35.26 -34.20 -13.36
C CYS A 633 35.76 -34.43 -11.93
N SER A 634 35.70 -33.39 -11.11
CA SER A 634 35.95 -33.43 -9.66
C SER A 634 34.79 -32.78 -8.91
N ASN A 635 34.54 -33.22 -7.68
CA ASN A 635 33.59 -32.54 -6.80
C ASN A 635 34.20 -31.28 -6.19
N LEU A 636 33.33 -30.34 -5.87
CA LEU A 636 33.66 -29.06 -5.28
C LEU A 636 32.99 -28.88 -3.92
N TYR A 637 33.54 -27.98 -3.10
CA TYR A 637 32.83 -27.34 -2.00
C TYR A 637 32.96 -25.82 -2.12
N LEU A 638 32.07 -25.10 -1.45
CA LEU A 638 32.06 -23.63 -1.46
C LEU A 638 32.82 -23.08 -0.25
N ALA A 639 33.92 -22.39 -0.47
CA ALA A 639 34.63 -21.62 0.55
C ALA A 639 33.92 -20.28 0.84
N ALA A 640 34.54 -19.41 1.66
CA ALA A 640 34.03 -18.07 1.94
C ALA A 640 33.83 -17.25 0.65
N SER A 641 32.89 -16.31 0.71
CA SER A 641 32.60 -15.40 -0.40
C SER A 641 33.77 -14.49 -0.73
N ASP A 642 33.88 -14.11 -2.00
CA ASP A 642 34.80 -13.06 -2.44
C ASP A 642 34.12 -11.67 -2.44
N GLN A 643 34.82 -10.65 -2.94
CA GLN A 643 34.31 -9.27 -3.04
C GLN A 643 33.05 -9.14 -3.91
N SER A 644 32.69 -10.15 -4.72
CA SER A 644 31.43 -10.19 -5.48
C SER A 644 30.24 -10.72 -4.68
N GLY A 645 30.45 -11.16 -3.44
CA GLY A 645 29.43 -11.76 -2.57
C GLY A 645 29.17 -13.25 -2.83
N ARG A 646 29.63 -13.82 -3.96
CA ARG A 646 29.47 -15.25 -4.30
C ARG A 646 30.54 -16.10 -3.64
N ARG A 647 30.19 -17.33 -3.25
CA ARG A 647 31.14 -18.27 -2.66
C ARG A 647 32.11 -18.82 -3.70
N ARG A 648 33.36 -19.03 -3.27
CA ARG A 648 34.42 -19.56 -4.13
C ARG A 648 34.38 -21.08 -4.18
N PRO A 649 34.19 -21.71 -5.35
CA PRO A 649 34.30 -23.16 -5.48
C PRO A 649 35.76 -23.60 -5.33
N GLN A 650 36.00 -24.65 -4.53
CA GLN A 650 37.30 -25.32 -4.38
C GLN A 650 37.16 -26.82 -4.60
N VAL A 651 38.17 -27.43 -5.22
CA VAL A 651 38.20 -28.87 -5.52
C VAL A 651 38.34 -29.66 -4.24
N VAL A 652 37.57 -30.74 -4.12
CA VAL A 652 37.77 -31.78 -3.10
C VAL A 652 38.72 -32.82 -3.68
N GLU A 653 39.94 -32.90 -3.14
CA GLU A 653 40.95 -33.87 -3.62
C GLU A 653 40.45 -35.31 -3.49
N GLY A 654 40.81 -36.17 -4.46
CA GLY A 654 40.46 -37.59 -4.47
C GLY A 654 39.00 -37.89 -4.83
N THR A 655 38.27 -36.92 -5.40
CA THR A 655 36.87 -37.06 -5.83
C THR A 655 36.70 -37.10 -7.34
N GLU A 656 37.74 -37.45 -8.08
CA GLU A 656 37.70 -37.52 -9.54
C GLU A 656 36.79 -38.66 -10.03
N PHE A 657 35.94 -38.37 -11.01
CA PHE A 657 35.05 -39.35 -11.63
C PHE A 657 34.87 -39.07 -13.12
N HIS A 658 34.40 -40.07 -13.87
CA HIS A 658 34.14 -39.94 -15.31
C HIS A 658 32.64 -39.94 -15.58
N LEU A 659 32.17 -38.95 -16.33
CA LEU A 659 30.83 -38.91 -16.92
C LEU A 659 30.93 -39.37 -18.37
N ALA A 660 30.38 -40.54 -18.69
CA ALA A 660 30.36 -41.01 -20.07
C ALA A 660 29.49 -40.08 -20.95
N ALA A 661 30.06 -39.61 -22.05
CA ALA A 661 29.43 -38.61 -22.91
C ALA A 661 29.98 -38.70 -24.32
N ASP A 662 29.08 -38.77 -25.29
CA ASP A 662 29.40 -38.79 -26.73
C ASP A 662 29.23 -37.39 -27.34
N THR A 663 28.60 -36.47 -26.61
CA THR A 663 28.53 -35.05 -26.95
C THR A 663 28.75 -34.20 -25.71
N ILE A 664 29.64 -33.21 -25.82
CA ILE A 664 29.94 -32.27 -24.73
C ILE A 664 29.65 -30.86 -25.24
N ILE A 665 28.80 -30.13 -24.51
CA ILE A 665 28.39 -28.77 -24.86
C ILE A 665 28.93 -27.79 -23.82
N LEU A 666 29.81 -26.89 -24.23
CA LEU A 666 30.48 -25.91 -23.38
C LEU A 666 29.70 -24.58 -23.35
N ALA A 667 29.09 -24.26 -22.21
CA ALA A 667 28.25 -23.07 -22.00
C ALA A 667 28.77 -22.23 -20.82
N LEU A 668 30.01 -21.75 -20.94
CA LEU A 668 30.81 -21.14 -19.86
C LEU A 668 30.66 -19.61 -19.75
N GLY A 669 29.69 -19.04 -20.45
CA GLY A 669 29.46 -17.60 -20.55
C GLY A 669 29.99 -17.02 -21.86
N GLN A 670 29.69 -15.75 -22.06
CA GLN A 670 29.96 -15.02 -23.30
C GLN A 670 30.92 -13.85 -23.05
N SER A 671 31.58 -13.40 -24.10
CA SER A 671 32.36 -12.16 -24.12
C SER A 671 32.05 -11.34 -25.37
N VAL A 672 32.31 -10.04 -25.30
CA VAL A 672 32.16 -9.13 -26.43
C VAL A 672 33.31 -9.37 -27.41
N ASP A 673 32.98 -9.40 -28.71
CA ASP A 673 33.98 -9.39 -29.75
C ASP A 673 34.27 -7.95 -30.16
N LEU A 674 35.44 -7.43 -29.78
CA LEU A 674 35.81 -6.02 -29.92
C LEU A 674 36.71 -5.82 -31.13
N THR A 675 36.22 -6.20 -32.30
CA THR A 675 36.95 -5.99 -33.56
C THR A 675 36.95 -4.54 -34.05
N ILE A 676 36.17 -3.66 -33.42
CA ILE A 676 36.08 -2.23 -33.78
C ILE A 676 37.14 -1.44 -33.01
N ASP A 677 38.10 -0.86 -33.74
CA ASP A 677 39.28 -0.23 -33.15
C ASP A 677 39.01 1.05 -32.32
N SER A 678 39.89 1.25 -31.33
CA SER A 678 40.04 2.47 -30.50
C SER A 678 38.87 2.83 -29.55
N LEU A 679 38.11 1.84 -29.09
CA LEU A 679 37.15 2.00 -28.00
C LEU A 679 37.79 1.63 -26.66
N GLU A 680 37.51 2.43 -25.61
CA GLU A 680 37.89 2.05 -24.25
C GLU A 680 37.06 0.86 -23.76
N THR A 681 37.72 -0.03 -23.02
CA THR A 681 37.11 -1.25 -22.47
C THR A 681 37.16 -1.27 -20.96
N THR A 682 36.21 -1.96 -20.35
CA THR A 682 36.20 -2.26 -18.92
C THR A 682 37.16 -3.40 -18.60
N ALA A 683 37.45 -3.61 -17.31
CA ALA A 683 38.24 -4.77 -16.87
C ALA A 683 37.57 -6.12 -17.22
N GLN A 684 36.26 -6.13 -17.48
CA GLN A 684 35.51 -7.32 -17.93
C GLN A 684 35.55 -7.53 -19.45
N GLY A 685 36.21 -6.65 -20.21
CA GLY A 685 36.28 -6.72 -21.68
C GLY A 685 34.98 -6.30 -22.38
N THR A 686 34.14 -5.48 -21.73
CA THR A 686 32.98 -4.83 -22.35
C THR A 686 33.33 -3.40 -22.78
N ILE A 687 32.54 -2.79 -23.66
CA ILE A 687 32.69 -1.39 -24.05
C ILE A 687 32.39 -0.49 -22.84
N LYS A 688 33.30 0.43 -22.53
CA LYS A 688 33.13 1.39 -21.44
C LYS A 688 32.27 2.57 -21.91
N THR A 689 31.20 2.88 -21.16
CA THR A 689 30.31 4.01 -21.44
C THR A 689 29.92 4.79 -20.18
N ASP A 690 29.32 5.97 -20.36
CA ASP A 690 28.50 6.61 -19.31
C ASP A 690 27.16 5.86 -19.10
N GLU A 691 26.33 6.32 -18.15
CA GLU A 691 25.02 5.71 -17.83
C GLU A 691 24.00 5.75 -18.98
N MET A 692 24.22 6.63 -19.96
CA MET A 692 23.36 6.85 -21.12
C MET A 692 23.92 6.15 -22.37
N GLY A 693 25.05 5.44 -22.27
CA GLY A 693 25.66 4.69 -23.37
C GLY A 693 26.67 5.47 -24.22
N ARG A 694 27.14 6.66 -23.80
CA ARG A 694 28.18 7.41 -24.53
C ARG A 694 29.54 6.75 -24.37
N THR A 695 30.25 6.55 -25.48
CA THR A 695 31.62 6.01 -25.46
C THR A 695 32.67 7.13 -25.30
N ASN A 696 33.96 6.77 -25.34
CA ASN A 696 35.06 7.74 -25.38
C ASN A 696 35.18 8.48 -26.73
N LYS A 697 34.46 8.05 -27.78
CA LYS A 697 34.45 8.70 -29.09
C LYS A 697 33.17 9.52 -29.28
N GLU A 698 33.32 10.75 -29.75
CA GLU A 698 32.21 11.63 -30.06
C GLU A 698 31.31 11.04 -31.16
N GLY A 699 29.99 11.16 -31.02
CA GLY A 699 29.01 10.60 -31.96
C GLY A 699 28.84 9.08 -31.89
N ILE A 700 29.61 8.38 -31.05
CA ILE A 700 29.56 6.92 -30.92
C ILE A 700 28.99 6.51 -29.55
N PHE A 701 27.95 5.68 -29.60
CA PHE A 701 27.19 5.20 -28.45
C PHE A 701 27.17 3.67 -28.46
N ALA A 702 26.96 3.04 -27.31
CA ALA A 702 26.89 1.59 -27.20
C ALA A 702 25.84 1.17 -26.15
N GLY A 703 25.34 -0.05 -26.29
CA GLY A 703 24.36 -0.61 -25.34
C GLY A 703 24.15 -2.11 -25.49
N GLY A 704 23.25 -2.64 -24.65
CA GLY A 704 23.00 -4.08 -24.56
C GLY A 704 24.20 -4.84 -23.98
N ASP A 705 24.34 -6.11 -24.39
CA ASP A 705 25.38 -7.00 -23.82
C ASP A 705 26.81 -6.52 -24.10
N ALA A 706 27.00 -5.68 -25.13
CA ALA A 706 28.29 -5.09 -25.46
C ALA A 706 28.82 -4.16 -24.34
N VAL A 707 27.92 -3.59 -23.53
CA VAL A 707 28.25 -2.70 -22.41
C VAL A 707 28.02 -3.40 -21.07
N LEU A 708 26.84 -4.03 -20.92
CA LEU A 708 26.40 -4.65 -19.67
C LEU A 708 27.10 -5.98 -19.37
N GLY A 709 27.73 -6.60 -20.38
CA GLY A 709 27.99 -8.03 -20.37
C GLY A 709 26.71 -8.84 -20.57
N PRO A 710 26.74 -10.18 -20.47
CA PRO A 710 25.57 -11.02 -20.73
C PRO A 710 24.40 -10.65 -19.80
N ALA A 711 23.41 -9.94 -20.33
CA ALA A 711 22.27 -9.41 -19.61
C ALA A 711 20.97 -10.08 -20.07
N THR A 712 19.86 -9.74 -19.43
CA THR A 712 18.53 -10.20 -19.87
C THR A 712 18.04 -9.37 -21.05
N VAL A 713 17.12 -9.93 -21.85
CA VAL A 713 16.50 -9.22 -22.98
C VAL A 713 15.87 -7.89 -22.53
N ALA A 714 15.24 -7.85 -21.35
CA ALA A 714 14.63 -6.64 -20.81
C ALA A 714 15.66 -5.54 -20.47
N GLU A 715 16.82 -5.92 -19.95
CA GLU A 715 17.91 -4.98 -19.65
C GLU A 715 18.56 -4.46 -20.94
N ALA A 716 18.71 -5.32 -21.96
CA ALA A 716 19.21 -4.91 -23.27
C ALA A 716 18.27 -3.90 -23.95
N VAL A 717 16.94 -4.14 -23.90
CA VAL A 717 15.92 -3.19 -24.36
C VAL A 717 16.06 -1.86 -23.62
N ALA A 718 16.13 -1.88 -22.28
CA ALA A 718 16.28 -0.68 -21.46
C ALA A 718 17.56 0.12 -21.80
N SER A 719 18.68 -0.57 -22.02
CA SER A 719 19.94 0.04 -22.44
C SER A 719 19.83 0.70 -23.82
N GLY A 720 19.20 0.04 -24.79
CA GLY A 720 18.94 0.60 -26.12
C GLY A 720 18.12 1.89 -26.06
N ARG A 721 17.06 1.94 -25.23
CA ARG A 721 16.24 3.16 -25.04
C ARG A 721 17.06 4.32 -24.47
N LYS A 722 17.89 4.06 -23.45
CA LYS A 722 18.75 5.09 -22.85
C LYS A 722 19.72 5.69 -23.88
N ALA A 723 20.34 4.83 -24.69
CA ALA A 723 21.23 5.27 -25.75
C ALA A 723 20.51 6.05 -26.85
N ALA A 724 19.29 5.64 -27.24
CA ALA A 724 18.48 6.40 -28.20
C ALA A 724 18.17 7.83 -27.71
N VAL A 725 17.83 8.00 -26.43
CA VAL A 725 17.66 9.34 -25.82
C VAL A 725 18.94 10.16 -25.91
N ALA A 726 20.09 9.53 -25.64
CA ALA A 726 21.38 10.20 -25.70
C ALA A 726 21.74 10.66 -27.12
N ILE A 727 21.48 9.82 -28.12
CA ILE A 727 21.70 10.09 -29.54
C ILE A 727 20.77 11.21 -30.04
N ASP A 728 19.48 11.16 -29.75
CA ASP A 728 18.54 12.21 -30.18
C ASP A 728 18.91 13.57 -29.57
N ARG A 729 19.31 13.60 -28.29
CA ARG A 729 19.86 14.81 -27.65
C ARG A 729 21.15 15.31 -28.28
N TYR A 730 22.04 14.40 -28.67
CA TYR A 730 23.28 14.75 -29.36
C TYR A 730 22.99 15.39 -30.73
N LEU A 731 22.03 14.84 -31.48
CA LEU A 731 21.69 15.28 -32.84
C LEU A 731 20.83 16.55 -32.90
N ARG A 732 19.92 16.75 -31.93
CA ARG A 732 18.97 17.89 -31.91
C ARG A 732 19.34 18.99 -30.90
N GLY A 733 20.20 18.69 -29.94
CA GLY A 733 20.46 19.51 -28.75
C GLY A 733 19.48 19.25 -27.61
N GLU A 734 19.91 19.45 -26.36
CA GLU A 734 19.17 19.06 -25.15
C GLU A 734 17.74 19.62 -25.06
N GLY A 735 17.51 20.85 -25.52
CA GLY A 735 16.19 21.51 -25.46
C GLY A 735 15.21 21.09 -26.56
N ASN A 736 15.68 20.45 -27.63
CA ASN A 736 14.88 20.13 -28.82
C ASN A 736 14.72 18.61 -29.05
N ALA A 737 15.29 17.79 -28.17
CA ALA A 737 15.18 16.34 -28.23
C ALA A 737 13.71 15.90 -28.12
N PHE A 738 13.28 15.03 -29.02
CA PHE A 738 11.96 14.43 -29.01
C PHE A 738 11.87 13.34 -27.93
N LEU A 739 12.94 12.55 -27.80
CA LEU A 739 13.06 11.48 -26.82
C LEU A 739 13.47 12.06 -25.46
N GLN A 740 12.76 11.62 -24.42
CA GLN A 740 13.02 12.02 -23.05
C GLN A 740 13.38 10.77 -22.21
N PRO A 741 14.32 10.91 -21.26
CA PRO A 741 14.63 9.84 -20.33
C PRO A 741 13.42 9.55 -19.45
N GLU A 742 13.29 8.29 -19.02
CA GLU A 742 12.29 7.94 -18.02
C GLU A 742 12.56 8.72 -16.72
N SER A 743 11.51 9.31 -16.15
CA SER A 743 11.65 10.01 -14.87
C SER A 743 12.06 9.04 -13.77
N PRO A 744 12.90 9.44 -12.80
CA PRO A 744 13.17 8.64 -11.63
C PRO A 744 11.86 8.25 -10.94
N MET A 745 11.75 6.96 -10.59
CA MET A 745 10.57 6.43 -9.89
C MET A 745 10.98 5.98 -8.50
N LYS A 746 10.14 6.25 -7.51
CA LYS A 746 10.36 5.80 -6.14
C LYS A 746 9.34 4.73 -5.79
N ALA A 747 9.81 3.57 -5.34
CA ALA A 747 8.90 2.53 -4.87
C ALA A 747 8.23 2.96 -3.56
N VAL A 748 6.94 2.69 -3.43
CA VAL A 748 6.26 2.76 -2.12
C VAL A 748 6.82 1.72 -1.16
N ASP A 749 6.77 2.00 0.15
CA ASP A 749 7.10 0.99 1.17
C ASP A 749 6.11 -0.18 1.11
N LYS A 750 6.62 -1.40 0.94
CA LYS A 750 5.80 -2.60 0.78
C LYS A 750 4.93 -2.87 2.01
N TRP A 751 5.47 -2.69 3.22
CA TRP A 751 4.72 -2.90 4.46
C TRP A 751 3.62 -1.86 4.67
N ALA A 752 3.87 -0.60 4.36
CA ALA A 752 2.87 0.46 4.41
C ALA A 752 1.77 0.22 3.37
N ALA A 753 2.13 -0.14 2.13
CA ALA A 753 1.17 -0.51 1.10
C ALA A 753 0.32 -1.71 1.53
N TRP A 754 0.93 -2.74 2.12
CA TRP A 754 0.21 -3.89 2.66
C TRP A 754 -0.74 -3.51 3.80
N ARG A 755 -0.27 -2.81 4.84
CA ARG A 755 -1.10 -2.40 5.99
C ARG A 755 -2.35 -1.65 5.55
N ARG A 756 -2.23 -0.75 4.58
CA ARG A 756 -3.35 0.03 4.02
C ARG A 756 -4.38 -0.82 3.26
N ASN A 757 -3.96 -1.96 2.71
CA ASN A 757 -4.80 -2.85 1.90
C ASN A 757 -5.14 -4.19 2.59
N SER A 758 -4.71 -4.38 3.85
CA SER A 758 -4.85 -5.62 4.64
C SER A 758 -6.30 -6.01 5.00
N HIS A 759 -7.28 -5.19 4.63
CA HIS A 759 -8.71 -5.45 4.83
C HIS A 759 -9.41 -6.08 3.63
N ILE A 760 -8.71 -6.28 2.51
CA ILE A 760 -9.24 -7.01 1.36
C ILE A 760 -9.26 -8.49 1.73
N GLU A 761 -10.45 -9.10 1.86
CA GLU A 761 -10.58 -10.54 2.08
C GLU A 761 -9.89 -11.29 0.94
N MET A 762 -8.94 -12.15 1.30
CA MET A 762 -8.17 -12.93 0.33
C MET A 762 -8.89 -14.25 0.08
N GLU A 763 -9.33 -14.48 -1.16
CA GLU A 763 -9.81 -15.79 -1.58
C GLU A 763 -8.65 -16.80 -1.58
N LYS A 764 -8.87 -17.97 -0.98
CA LYS A 764 -7.91 -19.09 -0.99
C LYS A 764 -7.97 -19.78 -2.35
N GLU A 765 -7.12 -19.37 -3.28
CA GLU A 765 -7.07 -19.90 -4.64
C GLU A 765 -6.03 -21.03 -4.83
N PRO A 766 -6.13 -21.83 -5.92
CA PRO A 766 -5.21 -22.92 -6.18
C PRO A 766 -3.75 -22.47 -6.27
N ARG A 767 -2.85 -23.30 -5.71
CA ARG A 767 -1.41 -23.01 -5.62
C ARG A 767 -0.70 -22.98 -6.97
N THR A 768 -1.28 -23.58 -8.01
CA THR A 768 -0.70 -23.68 -9.36
C THR A 768 -1.57 -22.95 -10.36
N ILE A 769 -0.97 -21.98 -11.05
CA ILE A 769 -1.60 -21.22 -12.12
C ILE A 769 -1.04 -21.66 -13.48
N PRO A 770 -1.89 -21.88 -14.51
CA PRO A 770 -1.42 -22.11 -15.87
C PRO A 770 -0.62 -20.93 -16.41
N GLN A 771 0.45 -21.18 -17.17
CA GLN A 771 1.19 -20.09 -17.84
C GLN A 771 0.33 -19.33 -18.88
N ILE A 772 -0.71 -19.98 -19.41
CA ILE A 772 -1.66 -19.40 -20.37
C ILE A 772 -3.01 -19.29 -19.68
N LEU A 773 -3.48 -18.05 -19.48
CA LEU A 773 -4.74 -17.76 -18.81
C LEU A 773 -5.86 -17.58 -19.83
N ASN A 774 -7.06 -18.08 -19.49
CA ASN A 774 -8.28 -17.61 -20.11
C ASN A 774 -8.72 -16.27 -19.46
N GLU A 775 -9.79 -15.66 -19.99
CA GLU A 775 -10.27 -14.36 -19.53
C GLU A 775 -10.67 -14.35 -18.05
N GLU A 776 -11.41 -15.35 -17.59
CA GLU A 776 -11.86 -15.43 -16.19
C GLU A 776 -10.67 -15.60 -15.24
N GLN A 777 -9.73 -16.49 -15.57
CA GLN A 777 -8.50 -16.70 -14.82
C GLN A 777 -7.65 -15.44 -14.76
N ALA A 778 -7.55 -14.69 -15.86
CA ALA A 778 -6.82 -13.42 -15.90
C ALA A 778 -7.47 -12.36 -15.00
N VAL A 779 -8.80 -12.24 -15.02
CA VAL A 779 -9.53 -11.31 -14.14
C VAL A 779 -9.35 -11.69 -12.67
N MET A 780 -9.48 -12.97 -12.32
CA MET A 780 -9.30 -13.47 -10.94
C MET A 780 -7.87 -13.21 -10.43
N GLU A 781 -6.85 -13.61 -11.20
CA GLU A 781 -5.46 -13.39 -10.81
C GLU A 781 -5.12 -11.90 -10.70
N ALA A 782 -5.68 -11.05 -11.58
CA ALA A 782 -5.50 -9.61 -11.54
C ALA A 782 -6.13 -8.95 -10.30
N ARG A 783 -7.24 -9.49 -9.78
CA ARG A 783 -7.92 -8.98 -8.56
C ARG A 783 -7.08 -9.15 -7.29
N ARG A 784 -6.08 -10.03 -7.29
CA ARG A 784 -5.10 -10.17 -6.19
C ARG A 784 -4.17 -8.95 -6.05
N CYS A 785 -4.11 -8.07 -7.05
CA CYS A 785 -3.26 -6.88 -7.01
C CYS A 785 -3.71 -5.89 -5.91
N LEU A 786 -2.81 -5.56 -4.98
CA LEU A 786 -3.04 -4.63 -3.87
C LEU A 786 -3.08 -3.14 -4.25
N ALA A 787 -2.91 -2.79 -5.53
CA ALA A 787 -2.86 -1.41 -6.00
C ALA A 787 -1.91 -0.50 -5.18
N CYS A 788 -0.69 -0.96 -4.91
CA CYS A 788 0.27 -0.37 -3.95
C CYS A 788 0.70 1.09 -4.20
N GLY A 789 0.83 1.52 -5.46
CA GLY A 789 1.36 2.84 -5.84
C GLY A 789 0.35 3.77 -6.50
N CYS A 790 0.73 5.04 -6.66
CA CYS A 790 -0.05 6.01 -7.41
C CYS A 790 0.05 5.76 -8.92
N GLY A 791 -1.08 5.69 -9.60
CA GLY A 791 -1.13 5.45 -11.04
C GLY A 791 -2.54 5.05 -11.51
N VAL A 792 -2.69 4.94 -12.82
CA VAL A 792 -3.90 4.41 -13.46
C VAL A 792 -4.24 3.04 -12.88
N GLY A 793 -5.53 2.82 -12.63
CA GLY A 793 -6.07 1.62 -12.01
C GLY A 793 -6.75 1.86 -10.66
N CYS A 794 -6.19 2.69 -9.76
CA CYS A 794 -6.92 3.02 -8.54
C CYS A 794 -8.11 3.96 -8.83
N ASP A 795 -7.88 4.96 -9.70
CA ASP A 795 -8.83 5.95 -10.24
C ASP A 795 -9.72 6.70 -9.23
N LEU A 796 -9.61 6.40 -7.93
CA LEU A 796 -10.52 6.89 -6.90
C LEU A 796 -10.53 8.42 -6.82
N CYS A 797 -9.35 9.05 -6.90
CA CYS A 797 -9.27 10.51 -6.85
C CYS A 797 -10.00 11.17 -8.03
N HIS A 798 -9.96 10.55 -9.22
CA HIS A 798 -10.66 11.02 -10.41
C HIS A 798 -12.17 10.81 -10.26
N GLN A 799 -12.59 9.61 -9.82
CA GLN A 799 -14.00 9.25 -9.65
C GLN A 799 -14.73 10.08 -8.58
N ILE A 800 -14.07 10.43 -7.47
CA ILE A 800 -14.72 11.18 -6.38
C ILE A 800 -14.60 12.69 -6.53
N CYS A 801 -13.87 13.19 -7.52
CA CYS A 801 -13.67 14.63 -7.67
C CYS A 801 -14.94 15.30 -8.20
N ILE A 802 -15.74 15.87 -7.30
CA ILE A 802 -16.99 16.58 -7.63
C ILE A 802 -16.80 17.85 -8.47
N TYR A 803 -15.56 18.32 -8.64
CA TYR A 803 -15.20 19.49 -9.44
C TYR A 803 -14.52 19.13 -10.78
N SER A 804 -14.36 17.83 -11.08
CA SER A 804 -13.65 17.35 -12.27
C SER A 804 -12.25 17.96 -12.43
N ALA A 805 -11.59 18.20 -11.29
CA ALA A 805 -10.27 18.83 -11.20
C ALA A 805 -9.11 17.83 -11.32
N VAL A 806 -9.38 16.53 -11.39
CA VAL A 806 -8.36 15.49 -11.53
C VAL A 806 -8.36 15.03 -12.99
N GLU A 807 -7.25 15.25 -13.69
CA GLU A 807 -7.06 14.91 -15.10
C GLU A 807 -6.15 13.68 -15.22
N LYS A 808 -6.52 12.72 -16.07
CA LYS A 808 -5.65 11.59 -16.44
C LYS A 808 -4.62 12.07 -17.47
N VAL A 809 -3.34 11.88 -17.20
CA VAL A 809 -2.21 12.21 -18.08
C VAL A 809 -1.37 10.95 -18.27
N GLY A 810 -1.59 10.25 -19.39
CA GLY A 810 -0.98 8.93 -19.64
C GLY A 810 -1.39 7.90 -18.58
N SER A 811 -0.42 7.34 -17.87
CA SER A 811 -0.62 6.39 -16.76
C SER A 811 -0.69 7.06 -15.37
N LYS A 812 -0.74 8.38 -15.31
CA LYS A 812 -0.72 9.18 -14.08
C LYS A 812 -1.94 10.11 -14.01
N TYR A 813 -2.12 10.73 -12.85
CA TYR A 813 -3.14 11.77 -12.63
C TYR A 813 -2.47 13.08 -12.23
N ARG A 814 -3.07 14.19 -12.63
CA ARG A 814 -2.68 15.55 -12.26
C ARG A 814 -3.88 16.32 -11.75
N ILE A 815 -3.66 17.26 -10.82
CA ILE A 815 -4.68 18.23 -10.44
C ILE A 815 -4.62 19.42 -11.37
N ASN A 816 -5.75 19.76 -12.00
CA ASN A 816 -5.99 21.05 -12.60
C ASN A 816 -6.28 22.07 -11.49
N SER A 817 -5.32 22.95 -11.24
CA SER A 817 -5.41 23.96 -10.17
C SER A 817 -6.52 24.98 -10.38
N GLU A 818 -6.93 25.24 -11.62
CA GLU A 818 -8.00 26.18 -11.94
C GLU A 818 -9.37 25.62 -11.57
N LYS A 819 -9.57 24.31 -11.77
CA LYS A 819 -10.81 23.61 -11.39
C LYS A 819 -10.84 23.17 -9.93
N CYS A 820 -9.67 23.03 -9.29
CA CYS A 820 -9.59 22.52 -7.93
C CYS A 820 -10.11 23.55 -6.92
N ASP A 821 -11.14 23.19 -6.17
CA ASP A 821 -11.73 24.04 -5.13
C ASP A 821 -10.96 24.00 -3.79
N GLY A 822 -10.08 23.01 -3.63
CA GLY A 822 -9.32 22.84 -2.38
C GLY A 822 -10.07 22.12 -1.26
N CYS A 823 -11.16 21.40 -1.55
CA CYS A 823 -12.01 20.74 -0.54
C CYS A 823 -11.33 19.61 0.27
N GLY A 824 -10.20 19.07 -0.20
CA GLY A 824 -9.42 18.04 0.50
C GLY A 824 -10.01 16.62 0.50
N LEU A 825 -11.16 16.37 -0.14
CA LEU A 825 -11.79 15.04 -0.16
C LEU A 825 -10.86 13.96 -0.75
N CYS A 826 -10.17 14.27 -1.85
CA CYS A 826 -9.21 13.36 -2.47
C CYS A 826 -8.01 13.04 -1.57
N VAL A 827 -7.58 13.98 -0.74
CA VAL A 827 -6.51 13.76 0.27
C VAL A 827 -6.98 12.76 1.32
N GLN A 828 -8.19 12.94 1.87
CA GLN A 828 -8.74 12.04 2.89
C GLN A 828 -8.98 10.63 2.37
N ARG A 829 -9.33 10.50 1.08
CA ARG A 829 -9.68 9.22 0.45
C ARG A 829 -8.51 8.53 -0.25
N CYS A 830 -7.37 9.19 -0.45
CA CYS A 830 -6.25 8.58 -1.18
C CYS A 830 -5.71 7.34 -0.43
N PRO A 831 -5.85 6.11 -0.99
CA PRO A 831 -5.34 4.90 -0.35
C PRO A 831 -3.81 4.88 -0.33
N ASN A 832 -3.17 5.57 -1.28
CA ASN A 832 -1.73 5.62 -1.44
C ASN A 832 -1.07 6.78 -0.69
N GLN A 833 -1.87 7.68 -0.08
CA GLN A 833 -1.39 8.86 0.65
C GLN A 833 -0.43 9.74 -0.18
N THR A 834 -0.65 9.80 -1.50
CA THR A 834 0.17 10.57 -2.45
C THR A 834 -0.43 11.93 -2.78
N ILE A 835 -1.52 12.33 -2.12
CA ILE A 835 -2.18 13.61 -2.35
C ILE A 835 -2.02 14.47 -1.11
N SER A 836 -1.61 15.72 -1.30
CA SER A 836 -1.43 16.72 -0.25
C SER A 836 -2.17 18.01 -0.58
N MET A 837 -2.57 18.77 0.43
CA MET A 837 -3.01 20.16 0.25
C MET A 837 -1.79 21.08 0.21
N VAL A 838 -1.71 21.94 -0.80
CA VAL A 838 -0.61 22.92 -0.98
C VAL A 838 -1.18 24.32 -1.24
N PRO A 839 -0.42 25.41 -0.97
CA PRO A 839 -0.85 26.76 -1.33
C PRO A 839 -1.24 26.86 -2.80
N ARG A 840 -2.35 27.53 -3.09
CA ARG A 840 -2.77 27.82 -4.46
C ARG A 840 -1.68 28.68 -5.13
N PRO A 841 -1.22 28.32 -6.34
CA PRO A 841 -0.28 29.15 -7.08
C PRO A 841 -0.85 30.56 -7.24
N VAL A 842 -0.04 31.59 -6.94
CA VAL A 842 -0.42 32.98 -7.21
C VAL A 842 -0.46 33.14 -8.73
N GLN A 843 -1.62 33.52 -9.28
CA GLN A 843 -1.69 33.94 -10.67
C GLN A 843 -0.86 35.23 -10.78
N GLY A 844 0.29 35.12 -11.47
CA GLY A 844 1.18 36.25 -11.76
C GLY A 844 0.66 37.13 -12.87
#